data_AF-A0A960Y2X1-F1
#
_entry.id   AF-A0A960Y2X1-F1
#
_cell.length_a   1.000
_cell.length_b   1.000
_cell.length_c   1.000
_cell.angle_alpha   90.00
_cell.angle_beta   90.00
_cell.angle_gamma   90.00
#
_symmetry.space_group_name_H-M   'P 1'
#
loop_
_entity.id
_entity.type
_entity.pdbx_description
1 polymer ?
#
loop_
_entity_poly.entity_id
_entity_poly.type
_entity_poly.pdbx_seq_one_letter_code
_entity_poly.pdbx_strand_id
1 'polypeptide(L)'
;MFKKISSILIFALLFSSCALPDPNQPQILVIFPFFSSTTTSTSSLSINYSGSPYVYTINTAISTATPVVSGTITSCSVSPSLPAGLSLSSTDCSISGTPTAVQTSTEYVVTASGSSTSTSVSIFISVNDISPSSLTYSGSPYTMTSGAAITTITPTYNGSLTDCTSNPALPTGLSLSTSDCSITGTPTTNQSATDYTVTASNSYGSTTTTINITINSSPPSNLSYSGAPYTYTKDVAITSVSPTITGTATSYSVSPSLPTGLSINTTTGVLSGTPTAITSTATYTVTASNSAGSTTYGLDITVNDAAPSSLSYSGTPYSYSKDVAITSVTPTVTGTPTSYSVSPTLPTGLAINTTSGVLSGTPTVNSSATTYTVTASNTGGSTTTTISITVTSNPPSGLSYSGSPYVFTQNAAISTVTPSVTGTVTSCSSSPALPSGLSINSTTCAISGTPTVISSKTHAITATNMYGSTTASIDVTVNYFYSASTFIFKQNQVISTLTPGSSSSITACSVSPSLPIGLSLSSACVLSGTPSSASSATSYTITPTMTGGPGSVTISIAVAATIYRVFVTSGTFTANLKSNGSGSTGPAGADNLCGSDANKPSDGSTYKALLSDSSNRRACTSSDCSNPSQNIDWVMKANSTYVRSSDYASLFTTNAAGIYVYGTATNPFDSGVAKEYWTGMSLSGFNGNWVNYANTGDCTGWTSTSNSGKVGSSDQTDYTAIRNSSTISCSTAKYLLCVEQ
;
A
#
# COMPACT_ATOMS: atom_id res chain seq x y z
N MET A 1 41.62 -4.49 -65.85
CA MET A 1 43.03 -4.20 -65.54
C MET A 1 43.84 -5.49 -65.67
N PHE A 2 44.82 -5.52 -66.59
CA PHE A 2 46.12 -6.24 -66.61
C PHE A 2 46.26 -7.58 -65.84
N LYS A 3 46.80 -8.71 -66.35
CA LYS A 3 47.79 -9.10 -67.40
C LYS A 3 47.47 -10.56 -67.81
N LYS A 4 47.47 -11.02 -69.07
CA LYS A 4 48.54 -11.22 -70.10
C LYS A 4 49.42 -12.47 -69.89
N ILE A 5 49.63 -13.22 -71.00
CA ILE A 5 50.60 -14.32 -71.30
C ILE A 5 49.96 -15.73 -71.22
N SER A 6 50.05 -16.67 -72.18
CA SER A 6 50.80 -16.79 -73.45
C SER A 6 50.06 -17.72 -74.42
N SER A 7 50.02 -17.37 -75.70
CA SER A 7 49.79 -18.30 -76.81
C SER A 7 51.11 -18.98 -77.18
N ILE A 8 51.11 -20.31 -77.32
CA ILE A 8 52.22 -21.05 -77.92
C ILE A 8 51.70 -21.71 -79.21
N LEU A 9 52.47 -21.46 -80.27
CA LEU A 9 52.34 -21.87 -81.65
C LEU A 9 53.44 -22.90 -81.94
N ILE A 10 53.09 -24.12 -82.31
CA ILE A 10 53.94 -25.20 -82.89
C ILE A 10 52.94 -26.07 -83.69
N PHE A 11 52.83 -26.14 -85.01
CA PHE A 11 53.73 -26.35 -86.18
C PHE A 11 54.45 -27.72 -86.21
N ALA A 12 54.33 -28.41 -87.36
CA ALA A 12 54.91 -29.70 -87.78
C ALA A 12 54.02 -30.94 -87.47
N LEU A 13 53.65 -31.84 -88.39
CA LEU A 13 54.03 -32.13 -89.79
C LEU A 13 52.81 -32.79 -90.49
N LEU A 14 52.48 -32.32 -91.70
CA LEU A 14 51.59 -32.99 -92.66
C LEU A 14 52.32 -33.01 -94.01
N PHE A 15 52.74 -34.21 -94.40
CA PHE A 15 53.23 -34.61 -95.73
C PHE A 15 53.07 -36.15 -95.71
N SER A 16 52.64 -36.85 -96.76
CA SER A 16 52.27 -36.45 -98.11
C SER A 16 51.59 -37.63 -98.78
N SER A 17 50.72 -37.31 -99.74
CA SER A 17 50.59 -37.99 -101.04
C SER A 17 50.23 -39.47 -101.09
N CYS A 18 49.06 -39.75 -101.67
CA CYS A 18 49.08 -40.53 -102.91
C CYS A 18 48.01 -39.99 -103.86
N ALA A 19 48.50 -39.36 -104.93
CA ALA A 19 47.72 -38.99 -106.09
C ALA A 19 47.56 -40.20 -107.02
N LEU A 20 46.41 -40.26 -107.69
CA LEU A 20 46.17 -41.05 -108.89
C LEU A 20 47.26 -40.81 -109.95
N PRO A 21 47.46 -41.76 -110.88
CA PRO A 21 47.66 -41.30 -112.25
C PRO A 21 46.86 -42.02 -113.33
N ASP A 22 46.54 -41.16 -114.29
CA ASP A 22 45.98 -41.22 -115.64
C ASP A 22 46.63 -42.27 -116.59
N PRO A 23 45.93 -42.70 -117.67
CA PRO A 23 46.35 -43.76 -118.58
C PRO A 23 47.14 -43.20 -119.76
N ASN A 24 48.35 -43.71 -120.00
CA ASN A 24 48.97 -43.69 -121.33
C ASN A 24 50.01 -44.82 -121.46
N GLN A 25 49.75 -45.68 -122.44
CA GLN A 25 50.46 -46.90 -122.86
C GLN A 25 51.93 -46.66 -123.26
N PRO A 26 52.78 -47.70 -123.27
CA PRO A 26 52.88 -48.51 -124.49
C PRO A 26 52.71 -50.02 -124.25
N GLN A 27 51.98 -50.63 -125.19
CA GLN A 27 51.81 -52.07 -125.37
C GLN A 27 53.18 -52.72 -125.59
N ILE A 28 53.55 -53.69 -124.76
CA ILE A 28 54.60 -54.67 -125.10
C ILE A 28 53.90 -55.98 -125.45
N LEU A 29 53.68 -56.10 -126.76
CA LEU A 29 53.31 -57.30 -127.49
C LEU A 29 54.53 -58.21 -127.56
N VAL A 30 54.58 -59.27 -126.73
CA VAL A 30 55.50 -60.40 -126.97
C VAL A 30 54.71 -61.50 -127.67
N ILE A 31 55.10 -61.73 -128.90
CA ILE A 31 54.53 -62.65 -129.86
C ILE A 31 55.54 -63.80 -130.10
N PHE A 32 54.99 -65.01 -130.23
CA PHE A 32 55.51 -66.26 -130.87
C PHE A 32 56.53 -67.16 -130.12
N PRO A 33 56.57 -68.48 -130.43
CA PRO A 33 55.88 -69.18 -131.53
C PRO A 33 55.00 -70.38 -131.15
N PHE A 34 54.06 -70.66 -132.05
CA PHE A 34 53.52 -71.99 -132.30
C PHE A 34 54.66 -72.97 -132.59
N PHE A 35 54.73 -74.06 -131.82
CA PHE A 35 55.26 -75.33 -132.32
C PHE A 35 54.12 -76.34 -132.32
N SER A 36 53.68 -76.70 -133.53
CA SER A 36 52.96 -77.93 -133.78
C SER A 36 53.99 -79.06 -133.80
N SER A 37 53.92 -79.95 -132.83
CA SER A 37 54.42 -81.32 -132.96
C SER A 37 53.64 -82.21 -132.01
N THR A 38 52.84 -83.10 -132.60
CA THR A 38 52.16 -84.21 -131.96
C THR A 38 53.13 -85.12 -131.21
N THR A 39 52.96 -85.30 -129.90
CA THR A 39 53.20 -86.58 -129.17
C THR A 39 52.77 -86.47 -127.70
N THR A 40 51.81 -87.33 -127.31
CA THR A 40 51.56 -87.92 -125.98
C THR A 40 51.53 -87.03 -124.72
N SER A 41 50.30 -86.83 -124.21
CA SER A 41 49.91 -86.45 -122.85
C SER A 41 50.85 -86.92 -121.73
N THR A 42 51.45 -85.97 -121.00
CA THR A 42 51.74 -86.11 -119.56
C THR A 42 51.22 -84.84 -118.87
N SER A 43 50.25 -85.01 -117.96
CA SER A 43 49.58 -83.93 -117.23
C SER A 43 50.53 -83.36 -116.17
N SER A 44 50.94 -82.10 -116.29
CA SER A 44 51.69 -81.40 -115.23
C SER A 44 50.75 -81.01 -114.07
N LEU A 45 51.16 -81.28 -112.83
CA LEU A 45 50.39 -80.96 -111.63
C LEU A 45 50.27 -79.42 -111.46
N SER A 46 49.05 -78.88 -111.34
CA SER A 46 48.81 -77.46 -111.01
C SER A 46 47.73 -77.33 -109.92
N ILE A 47 47.86 -76.31 -109.07
CA ILE A 47 46.90 -75.97 -108.01
C ILE A 47 46.65 -74.46 -108.01
N ASN A 48 45.38 -74.04 -107.90
CA ASN A 48 45.02 -72.63 -107.78
C ASN A 48 43.78 -72.43 -106.89
N TYR A 49 43.79 -71.39 -106.06
CA TYR A 49 42.65 -70.95 -105.27
C TYR A 49 42.13 -69.63 -105.84
N SER A 50 41.01 -69.68 -106.55
CA SER A 50 40.40 -68.48 -107.16
C SER A 50 39.83 -67.49 -106.14
N GLY A 51 39.69 -67.89 -104.87
CA GLY A 51 39.09 -67.09 -103.80
C GLY A 51 40.08 -66.32 -102.92
N SER A 52 41.39 -66.39 -103.18
CA SER A 52 42.39 -65.64 -102.41
C SER A 52 42.44 -64.16 -102.87
N PRO A 53 42.49 -63.16 -101.96
CA PRO A 53 42.55 -63.27 -100.50
C PRO A 53 41.21 -63.68 -99.86
N TYR A 54 41.26 -64.61 -98.92
CA TYR A 54 40.11 -65.05 -98.13
C TYR A 54 39.92 -64.18 -96.89
N VAL A 55 38.71 -63.66 -96.71
CA VAL A 55 38.31 -62.93 -95.51
C VAL A 55 37.21 -63.72 -94.82
N TYR A 56 37.51 -64.25 -93.65
CA TYR A 56 36.57 -65.01 -92.82
C TYR A 56 36.17 -64.21 -91.59
N THR A 57 35.07 -64.59 -90.96
CA THR A 57 34.65 -64.03 -89.67
C THR A 57 34.84 -65.09 -88.60
N ILE A 58 35.41 -64.71 -87.46
CA ILE A 58 35.60 -65.61 -86.31
C ILE A 58 34.28 -66.29 -85.93
N ASN A 59 34.36 -67.54 -85.50
CA ASN A 59 33.23 -68.38 -85.07
C ASN A 59 32.15 -68.64 -86.15
N THR A 60 32.38 -68.23 -87.39
CA THR A 60 31.50 -68.53 -88.53
C THR A 60 32.15 -69.62 -89.40
N ALA A 61 31.47 -70.75 -89.59
CA ALA A 61 31.98 -71.82 -90.44
C ALA A 61 32.22 -71.30 -91.87
N ILE A 62 33.41 -71.56 -92.41
CA ILE A 62 33.75 -71.10 -93.76
C ILE A 62 33.02 -71.95 -94.79
N SER A 63 32.67 -71.35 -95.93
CA SER A 63 32.42 -72.15 -97.12
C SER A 63 33.75 -72.78 -97.54
N THR A 64 33.79 -74.10 -97.67
CA THR A 64 35.01 -74.85 -98.00
C THR A 64 35.70 -74.25 -99.23
N ALA A 65 36.93 -73.79 -99.06
CA ALA A 65 37.74 -73.27 -100.14
C ALA A 65 38.35 -74.45 -100.91
N THR A 66 37.71 -74.81 -102.02
CA THR A 66 38.16 -75.88 -102.91
C THR A 66 39.12 -75.32 -103.96
N PRO A 67 40.35 -75.84 -104.09
CA PRO A 67 41.24 -75.44 -105.16
C PRO A 67 40.82 -76.07 -106.49
N VAL A 68 41.15 -75.40 -107.60
CA VAL A 68 41.14 -76.01 -108.92
C VAL A 68 42.48 -76.71 -109.11
N VAL A 69 42.43 -78.03 -109.37
CA VAL A 69 43.62 -78.87 -109.52
C VAL A 69 43.61 -79.58 -110.87
N SER A 70 44.76 -79.58 -111.56
CA SER A 70 45.01 -80.45 -112.71
C SER A 70 46.08 -81.49 -112.37
N GLY A 71 45.83 -82.78 -112.57
CA GLY A 71 46.74 -83.88 -112.19
C GLY A 71 46.32 -84.60 -110.91
N THR A 72 47.03 -85.67 -110.55
CA THR A 72 46.71 -86.50 -109.36
C THR A 72 47.49 -86.03 -108.13
N ILE A 73 46.79 -85.72 -107.03
CA ILE A 73 47.38 -85.34 -105.75
C ILE A 73 47.63 -86.59 -104.91
N THR A 74 48.80 -86.70 -104.30
CA THR A 74 49.12 -87.72 -103.28
C THR A 74 49.21 -87.14 -101.87
N SER A 75 49.54 -85.85 -101.73
CA SER A 75 49.51 -85.15 -100.42
C SER A 75 49.44 -83.63 -100.56
N CYS A 76 48.92 -82.97 -99.54
CA CYS A 76 48.86 -81.51 -99.42
C CYS A 76 49.50 -81.05 -98.10
N SER A 77 50.19 -79.91 -98.13
CA SER A 77 50.73 -79.25 -96.94
C SER A 77 50.55 -77.74 -97.03
N VAL A 78 50.55 -77.06 -95.90
CA VAL A 78 50.43 -75.59 -95.82
C VAL A 78 51.40 -75.05 -94.78
N SER A 79 52.08 -73.95 -95.09
CA SER A 79 52.99 -73.25 -94.19
C SER A 79 52.78 -71.73 -94.27
N PRO A 80 52.69 -71.00 -93.15
CA PRO A 80 52.63 -71.49 -91.76
C PRO A 80 51.32 -72.27 -91.48
N SER A 81 51.13 -72.79 -90.26
CA SER A 81 49.89 -73.49 -89.90
C SER A 81 48.68 -72.57 -90.03
N LEU A 82 47.60 -73.06 -90.65
CA LEU A 82 46.34 -72.32 -90.83
C LEU A 82 45.80 -71.75 -89.49
N PRO A 83 44.98 -70.68 -89.54
CA PRO A 83 44.35 -70.11 -88.35
C PRO A 83 43.65 -71.19 -87.53
N ALA A 84 43.67 -71.08 -86.20
CA ALA A 84 43.06 -72.06 -85.31
C ALA A 84 41.60 -72.33 -85.72
N GLY A 85 41.23 -73.61 -85.86
CA GLY A 85 39.90 -74.05 -86.28
C GLY A 85 39.71 -74.21 -87.79
N LEU A 86 40.68 -73.81 -88.62
CA LEU A 86 40.75 -74.19 -90.04
C LEU A 86 41.69 -75.39 -90.24
N SER A 87 41.37 -76.25 -91.20
CA SER A 87 42.17 -77.42 -91.56
C SER A 87 42.32 -77.54 -93.08
N LEU A 88 43.47 -78.06 -93.50
CA LEU A 88 43.75 -78.43 -94.89
C LEU A 88 43.49 -79.93 -95.06
N SER A 89 42.66 -80.28 -96.04
CA SER A 89 42.47 -81.67 -96.46
C SER A 89 43.73 -82.19 -97.15
N SER A 90 44.25 -83.33 -96.70
CA SER A 90 45.47 -83.93 -97.25
C SER A 90 45.27 -84.61 -98.61
N THR A 91 44.02 -84.79 -99.07
CA THR A 91 43.68 -85.55 -100.28
C THR A 91 43.29 -84.69 -101.48
N ASP A 92 42.70 -83.51 -101.24
CA ASP A 92 42.23 -82.60 -102.31
C ASP A 92 42.66 -81.14 -102.10
N CYS A 93 43.47 -80.89 -101.06
CA CYS A 93 43.93 -79.57 -100.65
C CYS A 93 42.77 -78.60 -100.32
N SER A 94 41.54 -79.05 -100.10
CA SER A 94 40.47 -78.13 -99.67
C SER A 94 40.71 -77.57 -98.26
N ILE A 95 40.39 -76.30 -98.04
CA ILE A 95 40.46 -75.66 -96.71
C ILE A 95 39.05 -75.55 -96.16
N SER A 96 38.81 -76.09 -94.96
CA SER A 96 37.50 -76.08 -94.29
C SER A 96 37.65 -75.84 -92.79
N GLY A 97 36.53 -75.58 -92.11
CA GLY A 97 36.49 -75.43 -90.65
C GLY A 97 35.82 -74.13 -90.19
N THR A 98 36.02 -73.79 -88.93
CA THR A 98 35.49 -72.58 -88.30
C THR A 98 36.64 -71.89 -87.59
N PRO A 99 37.11 -70.72 -88.07
CA PRO A 99 38.22 -70.04 -87.44
C PRO A 99 37.82 -69.55 -86.04
N THR A 100 38.65 -69.83 -85.03
CA THR A 100 38.38 -69.52 -83.62
C THR A 100 39.27 -68.42 -83.05
N ALA A 101 40.14 -67.82 -83.86
CA ALA A 101 40.99 -66.71 -83.48
C ALA A 101 40.99 -65.64 -84.57
N VAL A 102 40.89 -64.37 -84.17
CA VAL A 102 41.05 -63.21 -85.04
C VAL A 102 42.49 -63.17 -85.53
N GLN A 103 42.68 -62.90 -86.81
CA GLN A 103 43.99 -62.86 -87.42
C GLN A 103 44.03 -61.83 -88.55
N THR A 104 45.08 -61.01 -88.58
CA THR A 104 45.35 -60.11 -89.70
C THR A 104 45.70 -60.90 -90.96
N SER A 105 45.53 -60.28 -92.13
CA SER A 105 45.84 -60.92 -93.41
C SER A 105 47.27 -61.48 -93.41
N THR A 106 47.38 -62.81 -93.54
CA THR A 106 48.64 -63.55 -93.48
C THR A 106 48.76 -64.43 -94.72
N GLU A 107 49.96 -64.48 -95.30
CA GLU A 107 50.28 -65.33 -96.43
C GLU A 107 50.47 -66.79 -95.98
N TYR A 108 49.86 -67.71 -96.72
CA TYR A 108 49.93 -69.14 -96.55
C TYR A 108 50.35 -69.78 -97.86
N VAL A 109 51.41 -70.58 -97.85
CA VAL A 109 51.86 -71.32 -99.03
C VAL A 109 51.27 -72.73 -98.97
N VAL A 110 50.33 -73.03 -99.84
CA VAL A 110 49.77 -74.38 -100.00
C VAL A 110 50.57 -75.12 -101.06
N THR A 111 51.11 -76.28 -100.69
CA THR A 111 51.89 -77.14 -101.58
C THR A 111 51.15 -78.45 -101.84
N ALA A 112 50.82 -78.69 -103.11
CA ALA A 112 50.27 -79.95 -103.59
C ALA A 112 51.40 -80.81 -104.17
N SER A 113 51.51 -82.05 -103.71
CA SER A 113 52.50 -83.01 -104.19
C SER A 113 51.81 -84.16 -104.91
N GLY A 114 52.32 -84.52 -106.08
CA GLY A 114 51.98 -85.72 -106.82
C GLY A 114 53.08 -86.78 -106.69
N SER A 115 53.02 -87.82 -107.51
CA SER A 115 53.95 -88.96 -107.44
C SER A 115 55.41 -88.61 -107.73
N SER A 116 55.68 -87.55 -108.51
CA SER A 116 57.03 -87.17 -108.95
C SER A 116 57.26 -85.64 -109.07
N THR A 117 56.24 -84.82 -108.83
CA THR A 117 56.30 -83.34 -108.95
C THR A 117 55.48 -82.70 -107.83
N SER A 118 55.93 -81.55 -107.31
CA SER A 118 55.15 -80.69 -106.42
C SER A 118 54.98 -79.29 -107.00
N THR A 119 53.90 -78.63 -106.63
CA THR A 119 53.58 -77.25 -107.01
C THR A 119 53.01 -76.51 -105.81
N SER A 120 53.25 -75.21 -105.73
CA SER A 120 52.84 -74.38 -104.60
C SER A 120 52.12 -73.12 -105.08
N VAL A 121 51.14 -72.68 -104.29
CA VAL A 121 50.41 -71.42 -104.50
C VAL A 121 50.31 -70.66 -103.19
N SER A 122 50.53 -69.35 -103.24
CA SER A 122 50.29 -68.46 -102.09
C SER A 122 48.82 -68.05 -102.04
N ILE A 123 48.22 -68.18 -100.86
CA ILE A 123 46.92 -67.61 -100.53
C ILE A 123 47.07 -66.68 -99.34
N PHE A 124 46.17 -65.70 -99.21
CA PHE A 124 46.12 -64.83 -98.05
C PHE A 124 44.83 -65.10 -97.29
N ILE A 125 44.92 -65.28 -95.97
CA ILE A 125 43.74 -65.46 -95.10
C ILE A 125 43.78 -64.38 -94.01
N SER A 126 42.66 -63.68 -93.83
CA SER A 126 42.37 -62.86 -92.65
C SER A 126 41.11 -63.36 -91.96
N VAL A 127 41.10 -63.37 -90.63
CA VAL A 127 39.92 -63.67 -89.82
C VAL A 127 39.53 -62.40 -89.07
N ASN A 128 38.42 -61.79 -89.47
CA ASN A 128 37.84 -60.60 -88.85
C ASN A 128 37.04 -60.98 -87.60
N ASP A 129 36.99 -60.06 -86.63
CA ASP A 129 36.09 -60.21 -85.48
C ASP A 129 34.63 -59.92 -85.90
N ILE A 130 33.69 -60.25 -85.02
CA ILE A 130 32.27 -59.96 -85.23
C ILE A 130 32.02 -58.45 -84.97
N SER A 131 31.41 -57.77 -85.94
CA SER A 131 30.98 -56.38 -85.76
C SER A 131 29.97 -56.28 -84.60
N PRO A 132 30.06 -55.30 -83.69
CA PRO A 132 29.15 -55.20 -82.57
C PRO A 132 27.71 -55.08 -83.04
N SER A 133 26.79 -55.78 -82.38
CA SER A 133 25.37 -55.77 -82.74
C SER A 133 24.48 -55.92 -81.51
N SER A 134 23.20 -55.58 -81.68
CA SER A 134 22.17 -55.73 -80.64
C SER A 134 22.47 -54.96 -79.33
N LEU A 135 23.09 -53.78 -79.42
CA LEU A 135 23.31 -52.93 -78.25
C LEU A 135 21.98 -52.46 -77.66
N THR A 136 21.69 -52.85 -76.42
CA THR A 136 20.48 -52.42 -75.71
C THR A 136 20.77 -52.05 -74.26
N TYR A 137 20.08 -51.04 -73.76
CA TYR A 137 20.09 -50.63 -72.36
C TYR A 137 18.71 -50.91 -71.76
N SER A 138 18.62 -51.88 -70.84
CA SER A 138 17.37 -52.17 -70.16
C SER A 138 17.04 -51.04 -69.17
N GLY A 139 15.80 -50.56 -69.20
CA GLY A 139 15.32 -49.53 -68.27
C GLY A 139 15.36 -48.08 -68.76
N SER A 140 15.74 -47.80 -70.01
CA SER A 140 15.49 -46.48 -70.63
C SER A 140 13.97 -46.27 -70.84
N PRO A 141 13.37 -45.10 -70.50
CA PRO A 141 14.00 -43.85 -70.05
C PRO A 141 14.47 -43.89 -68.58
N TYR A 142 15.62 -43.25 -68.30
CA TYR A 142 16.19 -43.15 -66.96
C TYR A 142 15.82 -41.82 -66.28
N THR A 143 15.29 -41.91 -65.08
CA THR A 143 15.09 -40.75 -64.19
C THR A 143 16.05 -40.84 -63.02
N MET A 144 16.91 -39.84 -62.88
CA MET A 144 17.97 -39.77 -61.88
C MET A 144 17.81 -38.53 -61.01
N THR A 145 18.40 -38.55 -59.81
CA THR A 145 18.39 -37.41 -58.89
C THR A 145 19.78 -36.78 -58.86
N SER A 146 19.85 -35.46 -59.08
CA SER A 146 21.11 -34.73 -59.01
C SER A 146 21.79 -34.90 -57.65
N GLY A 147 23.07 -35.24 -57.66
CA GLY A 147 23.89 -35.50 -56.46
C GLY A 147 23.79 -36.92 -55.89
N ALA A 148 22.93 -37.79 -56.44
CA ALA A 148 22.84 -39.20 -56.05
C ALA A 148 23.60 -40.10 -57.04
N ALA A 149 24.50 -40.95 -56.54
CA ALA A 149 25.21 -41.92 -57.38
C ALA A 149 24.22 -42.90 -58.02
N ILE A 150 24.37 -43.16 -59.31
CA ILE A 150 23.53 -44.14 -60.00
C ILE A 150 24.06 -45.56 -59.75
N THR A 151 23.15 -46.52 -59.76
CA THR A 151 23.55 -47.91 -59.99
C THR A 151 24.09 -48.03 -61.41
N THR A 152 25.22 -48.72 -61.58
CA THR A 152 25.82 -48.94 -62.90
C THR A 152 24.78 -49.47 -63.89
N ILE A 153 24.63 -48.78 -65.01
CA ILE A 153 23.76 -49.20 -66.11
C ILE A 153 24.63 -50.00 -67.07
N THR A 154 24.42 -51.30 -67.10
CA THR A 154 25.16 -52.23 -67.98
C THR A 154 24.33 -52.55 -69.22
N PRO A 155 24.84 -52.30 -70.44
CA PRO A 155 24.16 -52.69 -71.66
C PRO A 155 24.34 -54.19 -71.95
N THR A 156 23.54 -54.71 -72.87
CA THR A 156 23.78 -56.00 -73.53
C THR A 156 24.14 -55.76 -74.99
N TYR A 157 25.09 -56.55 -75.52
CA TYR A 157 25.56 -56.47 -76.91
C TYR A 157 26.22 -57.81 -77.31
N ASN A 158 26.36 -58.04 -78.61
CA ASN A 158 27.14 -59.14 -79.18
C ASN A 158 28.45 -58.62 -79.78
N GLY A 159 29.47 -59.48 -79.86
CA GLY A 159 30.81 -59.13 -80.35
C GLY A 159 31.68 -58.43 -79.30
N SER A 160 32.95 -58.20 -79.64
CA SER A 160 33.90 -57.47 -78.78
C SER A 160 33.89 -55.98 -79.09
N LEU A 161 34.08 -55.14 -78.06
CA LEU A 161 34.12 -53.69 -78.18
C LEU A 161 35.55 -53.17 -78.03
N THR A 162 35.90 -52.14 -78.80
CA THR A 162 37.14 -51.37 -78.60
C THR A 162 36.86 -49.92 -78.25
N ASP A 163 35.67 -49.41 -78.54
CA ASP A 163 35.28 -48.04 -78.19
C ASP A 163 33.76 -47.88 -78.03
N CYS A 164 33.38 -46.96 -77.14
CA CYS A 164 32.00 -46.56 -76.87
C CYS A 164 31.93 -45.03 -76.75
N THR A 165 31.01 -44.42 -77.50
CA THR A 165 30.80 -42.97 -77.48
C THR A 165 29.32 -42.61 -77.31
N SER A 166 29.01 -41.43 -76.78
CA SER A 166 27.66 -40.88 -76.74
C SER A 166 27.58 -39.55 -77.45
N ASN A 167 26.50 -39.30 -78.18
CA ASN A 167 26.17 -37.99 -78.75
C ASN A 167 24.73 -37.59 -78.40
N PRO A 168 24.52 -36.44 -77.71
CA PRO A 168 25.53 -35.55 -77.11
C PRO A 168 26.36 -36.25 -76.00
N ALA A 169 27.38 -35.58 -75.48
CA ALA A 169 28.14 -36.08 -74.33
C ALA A 169 27.21 -36.25 -73.12
N LEU A 170 27.39 -37.33 -72.34
CA LEU A 170 26.56 -37.59 -71.16
C LEU A 170 26.58 -36.40 -70.17
N PRO A 171 25.50 -36.22 -69.37
CA PRO A 171 25.42 -35.16 -68.37
C PRO A 171 26.63 -35.13 -67.44
N THR A 172 27.02 -33.94 -66.98
CA THR A 172 28.15 -33.79 -66.05
C THR A 172 27.99 -34.71 -64.84
N GLY A 173 29.06 -35.43 -64.51
CA GLY A 173 29.11 -36.41 -63.43
C GLY A 173 28.72 -37.85 -63.81
N LEU A 174 28.16 -38.08 -65.01
CA LEU A 174 28.05 -39.41 -65.61
C LEU A 174 29.25 -39.70 -66.51
N SER A 175 29.57 -40.98 -66.67
CA SER A 175 30.69 -41.46 -67.48
C SER A 175 30.31 -42.73 -68.22
N LEU A 176 30.66 -42.79 -69.50
CA LEU A 176 30.51 -43.97 -70.36
C LEU A 176 31.85 -44.70 -70.44
N SER A 177 31.85 -45.98 -70.12
CA SER A 177 33.02 -46.85 -70.26
C SER A 177 33.25 -47.19 -71.73
N THR A 178 34.48 -47.02 -72.22
CA THR A 178 34.85 -47.29 -73.63
C THR A 178 34.99 -48.78 -73.94
N SER A 179 35.14 -49.64 -72.93
CA SER A 179 35.39 -51.08 -73.12
C SER A 179 34.15 -51.96 -73.07
N ASP A 180 33.08 -51.51 -72.41
CA ASP A 180 31.84 -52.28 -72.23
C ASP A 180 30.56 -51.44 -72.33
N CYS A 181 30.69 -50.15 -72.68
CA CYS A 181 29.58 -49.21 -72.78
C CYS A 181 28.78 -49.06 -71.46
N SER A 182 29.30 -49.46 -70.29
CA SER A 182 28.58 -49.25 -69.03
C SER A 182 28.55 -47.76 -68.65
N ILE A 183 27.43 -47.31 -68.08
CA ILE A 183 27.26 -45.92 -67.60
C ILE A 183 27.31 -45.91 -66.07
N THR A 184 28.20 -45.09 -65.52
CA THR A 184 28.41 -44.92 -64.07
C THR A 184 28.47 -43.44 -63.70
N GLY A 185 28.45 -43.14 -62.40
CA GLY A 185 28.74 -41.82 -61.86
C GLY A 185 27.61 -41.21 -61.02
N THR A 186 27.71 -39.90 -60.79
CA THR A 186 26.77 -39.10 -59.99
C THR A 186 26.42 -37.84 -60.79
N PRO A 187 25.23 -37.75 -61.41
CA PRO A 187 24.85 -36.57 -62.17
C PRO A 187 24.82 -35.32 -61.28
N THR A 188 25.42 -34.22 -61.72
CA THR A 188 25.55 -33.00 -60.90
C THR A 188 24.66 -31.84 -61.33
N THR A 189 24.04 -31.93 -62.50
CA THR A 189 23.25 -30.84 -63.08
C THR A 189 21.87 -31.34 -63.48
N ASN A 190 20.84 -30.63 -63.01
CA ASN A 190 19.46 -30.88 -63.44
C ASN A 190 19.31 -30.72 -64.95
N GLN A 191 18.52 -31.59 -65.55
CA GLN A 191 18.27 -31.58 -66.98
C GLN A 191 16.89 -32.17 -67.26
N SER A 192 16.14 -31.54 -68.17
CA SER A 192 14.94 -32.15 -68.74
C SER A 192 15.28 -33.40 -69.56
N ALA A 193 14.29 -34.26 -69.78
CA ALA A 193 14.43 -35.43 -70.63
C ALA A 193 15.19 -35.12 -71.94
N THR A 194 16.34 -35.77 -72.13
CA THR A 194 17.21 -35.59 -73.29
C THR A 194 17.64 -36.94 -73.83
N ASP A 195 17.62 -37.09 -75.15
CA ASP A 195 18.05 -38.30 -75.85
C ASP A 195 19.56 -38.30 -76.08
N TYR A 196 20.18 -39.45 -75.85
CA TYR A 196 21.60 -39.72 -76.04
C TYR A 196 21.74 -40.94 -76.94
N THR A 197 22.39 -40.77 -78.09
CA THR A 197 22.73 -41.89 -78.98
C THR A 197 24.07 -42.47 -78.55
N VAL A 198 24.06 -43.69 -78.03
CA VAL A 198 25.27 -44.44 -77.67
C VAL A 198 25.70 -45.30 -78.84
N THR A 199 26.96 -45.18 -79.23
CA THR A 199 27.59 -45.95 -80.31
C THR A 199 28.63 -46.89 -79.72
N ALA A 200 28.47 -48.19 -79.93
CA ALA A 200 29.46 -49.22 -79.59
C ALA A 200 30.16 -49.68 -80.87
N SER A 201 31.50 -49.72 -80.87
CA SER A 201 32.28 -49.99 -82.08
C SER A 201 33.51 -50.85 -81.86
N ASN A 202 33.90 -51.54 -82.92
CA ASN A 202 35.23 -52.12 -83.09
C ASN A 202 35.74 -51.85 -84.51
N SER A 203 36.94 -52.33 -84.85
CA SER A 203 37.56 -52.15 -86.17
C SER A 203 36.76 -52.73 -87.34
N TYR A 204 35.74 -53.54 -87.07
CA TYR A 204 34.94 -54.27 -88.07
C TYR A 204 33.50 -53.76 -88.19
N GLY A 205 33.08 -52.81 -87.35
CA GLY A 205 31.78 -52.16 -87.46
C GLY A 205 31.31 -51.48 -86.17
N SER A 206 30.09 -50.96 -86.20
CA SER A 206 29.48 -50.29 -85.06
C SER A 206 27.97 -50.54 -85.01
N THR A 207 27.40 -50.47 -83.81
CA THR A 207 25.96 -50.45 -83.58
C THR A 207 25.60 -49.29 -82.66
N THR A 208 24.38 -48.78 -82.79
CA THR A 208 23.90 -47.62 -82.03
C THR A 208 22.57 -47.91 -81.36
N THR A 209 22.33 -47.29 -80.21
CA THR A 209 21.03 -47.27 -79.55
C THR A 209 20.79 -45.91 -78.89
N THR A 210 19.54 -45.54 -78.66
CA THR A 210 19.19 -44.26 -78.02
C THR A 210 18.66 -44.51 -76.62
N ILE A 211 19.19 -43.78 -75.65
CA ILE A 211 18.68 -43.75 -74.27
C ILE A 211 18.17 -42.35 -73.95
N ASN A 212 17.16 -42.24 -73.09
CA ASN A 212 16.64 -40.96 -72.63
C ASN A 212 16.99 -40.79 -71.14
N ILE A 213 17.56 -39.64 -70.77
CA ILE A 213 17.94 -39.35 -69.38
C ILE A 213 17.26 -38.05 -68.93
N THR A 214 16.64 -38.11 -67.76
CA THR A 214 16.12 -36.95 -67.01
C THR A 214 16.84 -36.86 -65.66
N ILE A 215 17.33 -35.67 -65.28
CA ILE A 215 17.96 -35.44 -63.98
C ILE A 215 17.12 -34.41 -63.20
N ASN A 216 16.48 -34.88 -62.14
CA ASN A 216 15.64 -34.08 -61.25
C ASN A 216 16.45 -33.51 -60.08
N SER A 217 15.97 -32.39 -59.53
CA SER A 217 16.50 -31.85 -58.27
C SER A 217 16.42 -32.88 -57.14
N SER A 218 17.35 -32.81 -56.19
CA SER A 218 17.19 -33.44 -54.88
C SER A 218 16.40 -32.51 -53.94
N PRO A 219 15.49 -33.01 -53.08
CA PRO A 219 14.82 -32.17 -52.09
C PRO A 219 15.84 -31.52 -51.15
N PRO A 220 15.64 -30.25 -50.75
CA PRO A 220 16.53 -29.60 -49.79
C PRO A 220 16.44 -30.31 -48.43
N SER A 221 17.52 -30.29 -47.66
CA SER A 221 17.61 -30.95 -46.35
C SER A 221 18.44 -30.14 -45.36
N ASN A 222 18.39 -30.51 -44.07
CA ASN A 222 19.16 -29.90 -42.98
C ASN A 222 19.00 -28.37 -42.87
N LEU A 223 17.78 -27.85 -43.07
CA LEU A 223 17.50 -26.44 -42.80
C LEU A 223 17.73 -26.14 -41.31
N SER A 224 18.49 -25.10 -41.02
CA SER A 224 18.76 -24.66 -39.65
C SER A 224 19.02 -23.16 -39.58
N TYR A 225 18.74 -22.57 -38.42
CA TYR A 225 19.06 -21.18 -38.09
C TYR A 225 19.90 -21.17 -36.81
N SER A 226 21.09 -20.56 -36.87
CA SER A 226 21.99 -20.49 -35.72
C SER A 226 21.51 -19.43 -34.72
N GLY A 227 21.53 -19.76 -33.43
CA GLY A 227 21.21 -18.81 -32.35
C GLY A 227 19.77 -18.82 -31.86
N ALA A 228 18.93 -19.75 -32.32
CA ALA A 228 17.63 -20.00 -31.70
C ALA A 228 17.79 -20.63 -30.29
N PRO A 229 16.92 -20.32 -29.31
CA PRO A 229 15.76 -19.42 -29.38
C PRO A 229 16.16 -17.93 -29.44
N TYR A 230 15.34 -17.11 -30.10
CA TYR A 230 15.58 -15.67 -30.25
C TYR A 230 14.73 -14.83 -29.30
N THR A 231 15.38 -13.97 -28.53
CA THR A 231 14.72 -12.91 -27.75
C THR A 231 15.07 -11.57 -28.35
N TYR A 232 14.07 -10.88 -28.90
CA TYR A 232 14.22 -9.56 -29.48
C TYR A 232 13.57 -8.48 -28.61
N THR A 233 14.04 -7.26 -28.77
CA THR A 233 13.47 -6.07 -28.13
C THR A 233 12.58 -5.35 -29.13
N LYS A 234 11.35 -5.03 -28.71
CA LYS A 234 10.40 -4.23 -29.48
C LYS A 234 11.04 -2.92 -29.93
N ASP A 235 10.76 -2.53 -31.16
CA ASP A 235 11.21 -1.31 -31.83
C ASP A 235 12.74 -1.22 -32.05
N VAL A 236 13.47 -2.33 -31.85
CA VAL A 236 14.91 -2.45 -32.13
C VAL A 236 15.14 -3.38 -33.34
N ALA A 237 15.85 -2.89 -34.35
CA ALA A 237 16.18 -3.68 -35.54
C ALA A 237 17.03 -4.91 -35.18
N ILE A 238 16.66 -6.08 -35.69
CA ILE A 238 17.43 -7.31 -35.45
C ILE A 238 18.66 -7.36 -36.34
N THR A 239 19.70 -8.05 -35.87
CA THR A 239 20.76 -8.51 -36.77
C THR A 239 20.18 -9.62 -37.65
N SER A 240 20.34 -9.49 -38.96
CA SER A 240 19.76 -10.46 -39.91
C SER A 240 20.35 -11.85 -39.70
N VAL A 241 19.50 -12.88 -39.74
CA VAL A 241 19.89 -14.27 -39.53
C VAL A 241 19.73 -15.05 -40.83
N SER A 242 20.83 -15.57 -41.36
CA SER A 242 20.83 -16.41 -42.56
C SER A 242 20.66 -17.89 -42.18
N PRO A 243 19.85 -18.66 -42.93
CA PRO A 243 19.76 -20.10 -42.72
C PRO A 243 20.99 -20.84 -43.26
N THR A 244 21.25 -22.02 -42.73
CA THR A 244 22.10 -23.04 -43.36
C THR A 244 21.21 -24.15 -43.92
N ILE A 245 21.46 -24.59 -45.16
CA ILE A 245 20.68 -25.62 -45.85
C ILE A 245 21.57 -26.47 -46.76
N THR A 246 21.25 -27.76 -46.89
CA THR A 246 21.89 -28.68 -47.84
C THR A 246 21.01 -28.83 -49.09
N GLY A 247 21.63 -28.79 -50.27
CA GLY A 247 20.93 -28.75 -51.55
C GLY A 247 20.48 -27.32 -51.91
N THR A 248 19.62 -27.19 -52.93
CA THR A 248 19.12 -25.90 -53.40
C THR A 248 17.66 -25.73 -53.03
N ALA A 249 17.32 -24.67 -52.30
CA ALA A 249 15.94 -24.21 -52.14
C ALA A 249 15.68 -23.05 -53.10
N THR A 250 14.49 -23.05 -53.72
CA THR A 250 14.04 -21.98 -54.62
C THR A 250 13.02 -21.06 -53.97
N SER A 251 12.41 -21.49 -52.86
CA SER A 251 11.47 -20.68 -52.10
C SER A 251 11.50 -20.99 -50.60
N TYR A 252 11.17 -19.97 -49.81
CA TYR A 252 11.00 -20.02 -48.36
C TYR A 252 9.63 -19.47 -47.98
N SER A 253 9.00 -20.09 -46.99
CA SER A 253 7.76 -19.62 -46.36
C SER A 253 7.81 -19.82 -44.85
N VAL A 254 6.94 -19.15 -44.10
CA VAL A 254 6.86 -19.26 -42.64
C VAL A 254 5.40 -19.30 -42.18
N SER A 255 5.09 -20.19 -41.25
CA SER A 255 3.76 -20.31 -40.65
C SER A 255 3.86 -20.68 -39.16
N PRO A 256 3.09 -20.03 -38.25
CA PRO A 256 2.19 -18.89 -38.51
C PRO A 256 2.95 -17.62 -38.94
N SER A 257 2.24 -16.52 -39.22
CA SER A 257 2.88 -15.24 -39.57
C SER A 257 3.77 -14.74 -38.44
N LEU A 258 5.00 -14.32 -38.77
CA LEU A 258 5.97 -13.75 -37.83
C LEU A 258 5.41 -12.54 -37.06
N PRO A 259 5.98 -12.19 -35.89
CA PRO A 259 5.65 -10.94 -35.20
C PRO A 259 5.74 -9.74 -36.14
N THR A 260 4.82 -8.79 -36.00
CA THR A 260 4.72 -7.64 -36.91
C THR A 260 6.05 -6.90 -37.01
N GLY A 261 6.54 -6.69 -38.24
CA GLY A 261 7.82 -6.04 -38.53
C GLY A 261 9.02 -6.97 -38.66
N LEU A 262 8.88 -8.27 -38.35
CA LEU A 262 9.80 -9.32 -38.77
C LEU A 262 9.35 -9.96 -40.08
N SER A 263 10.30 -10.39 -40.89
CA SER A 263 10.04 -11.04 -42.17
C SER A 263 11.14 -12.05 -42.52
N ILE A 264 10.76 -13.06 -43.31
CA ILE A 264 11.70 -13.95 -43.99
C ILE A 264 11.71 -13.60 -45.47
N ASN A 265 12.91 -13.39 -46.02
CA ASN A 265 13.07 -13.24 -47.45
C ASN A 265 12.72 -14.56 -48.16
N THR A 266 11.73 -14.54 -49.04
CA THR A 266 11.15 -15.74 -49.67
C THR A 266 12.09 -16.45 -50.64
N THR A 267 13.25 -15.88 -50.97
CA THR A 267 14.25 -16.49 -51.87
C THR A 267 15.49 -16.95 -51.11
N THR A 268 15.94 -16.19 -50.11
CA THR A 268 17.19 -16.46 -49.38
C THR A 268 16.97 -17.09 -48.00
N GLY A 269 15.74 -17.06 -47.50
CA GLY A 269 15.40 -17.50 -46.14
C GLY A 269 15.90 -16.59 -45.03
N VAL A 270 16.53 -15.45 -45.33
CA VAL A 270 17.08 -14.56 -44.29
C VAL A 270 15.95 -13.96 -43.44
N LEU A 271 16.01 -14.15 -42.11
CA LEU A 271 15.15 -13.50 -41.12
C LEU A 271 15.70 -12.09 -40.84
N SER A 272 14.87 -11.07 -40.99
CA SER A 272 15.26 -9.66 -40.77
C SER A 272 14.06 -8.79 -40.37
N GLY A 273 14.32 -7.57 -39.91
CA GLY A 273 13.30 -6.56 -39.63
C GLY A 273 13.40 -5.93 -38.24
N THR A 274 12.35 -5.20 -37.86
CA THR A 274 12.21 -4.52 -36.56
C THR A 274 10.86 -4.91 -35.96
N PRO A 275 10.81 -5.76 -34.92
CA PRO A 275 9.54 -6.17 -34.34
C PRO A 275 8.85 -4.99 -33.67
N THR A 276 7.54 -4.84 -33.87
CA THR A 276 6.74 -3.69 -33.40
C THR A 276 5.68 -4.05 -32.36
N ALA A 277 5.52 -5.34 -32.07
CA ALA A 277 4.56 -5.85 -31.10
C ALA A 277 5.21 -6.87 -30.15
N ILE A 278 4.89 -6.74 -28.87
CA ILE A 278 5.29 -7.70 -27.83
C ILE A 278 4.62 -9.04 -28.15
N THR A 279 5.39 -10.10 -28.14
CA THR A 279 4.91 -11.45 -28.46
C THR A 279 5.54 -12.43 -27.48
N SER A 280 4.70 -13.20 -26.78
CA SER A 280 5.17 -14.32 -25.97
C SER A 280 5.88 -15.36 -26.85
N THR A 281 6.78 -16.16 -26.28
CA THR A 281 7.50 -17.20 -27.01
C THR A 281 6.55 -18.06 -27.85
N ALA A 282 6.77 -18.08 -29.15
CA ALA A 282 6.03 -18.90 -30.11
C ALA A 282 6.97 -19.50 -31.14
N THR A 283 6.63 -20.70 -31.62
CA THR A 283 7.39 -21.41 -32.66
C THR A 283 6.83 -21.07 -34.04
N TYR A 284 7.70 -20.59 -34.93
CA TYR A 284 7.40 -20.25 -36.32
C TYR A 284 8.09 -21.24 -37.25
N THR A 285 7.32 -22.05 -37.98
CA THR A 285 7.87 -23.09 -38.85
C THR A 285 8.24 -22.49 -40.19
N VAL A 286 9.54 -22.42 -40.47
CA VAL A 286 10.07 -22.04 -41.77
C VAL A 286 10.13 -23.28 -42.66
N THR A 287 9.63 -23.17 -43.89
CA THR A 287 9.71 -24.22 -44.91
C THR A 287 10.59 -23.73 -46.05
N ALA A 288 11.60 -24.53 -46.42
CA ALA A 288 12.43 -24.30 -47.60
C ALA A 288 12.13 -25.38 -48.64
N SER A 289 11.82 -24.98 -49.87
CA SER A 289 11.28 -25.86 -50.90
C SER A 289 11.97 -25.70 -52.24
N ASN A 290 11.98 -26.78 -53.03
CA ASN A 290 12.22 -26.78 -54.46
C ASN A 290 11.22 -27.72 -55.16
N SER A 291 11.39 -27.94 -56.47
CA SER A 291 10.49 -28.79 -57.27
C SER A 291 10.46 -30.27 -56.85
N ALA A 292 11.45 -30.74 -56.07
CA ALA A 292 11.57 -32.12 -55.64
C ALA A 292 11.09 -32.37 -54.19
N GLY A 293 10.88 -31.32 -53.40
CA GLY A 293 10.36 -31.42 -52.05
C GLY A 293 10.73 -30.24 -51.16
N SER A 294 10.62 -30.45 -49.84
CA SER A 294 10.84 -29.40 -48.85
C SER A 294 11.42 -29.94 -47.54
N THR A 295 12.06 -29.05 -46.78
CA THR A 295 12.48 -29.28 -45.39
C THR A 295 12.00 -28.13 -44.52
N THR A 296 11.85 -28.36 -43.22
CA THR A 296 11.32 -27.38 -42.28
C THR A 296 12.22 -27.18 -41.06
N TYR A 297 12.12 -26.02 -40.43
CA TYR A 297 12.80 -25.69 -39.17
C TYR A 297 11.91 -24.79 -38.31
N GLY A 298 11.79 -25.09 -37.01
CA GLY A 298 11.03 -24.27 -36.07
C GLY A 298 11.88 -23.16 -35.45
N LEU A 299 11.41 -21.92 -35.54
CA LEU A 299 12.04 -20.75 -34.90
C LEU A 299 11.25 -20.36 -33.66
N ASP A 300 11.84 -20.51 -32.48
CA ASP A 300 11.27 -19.97 -31.26
C ASP A 300 11.65 -18.49 -31.13
N ILE A 301 10.65 -17.61 -31.17
CA ILE A 301 10.83 -16.16 -31.11
C ILE A 301 10.00 -15.58 -29.96
N THR A 302 10.66 -14.75 -29.15
CA THR A 302 10.05 -13.90 -28.12
C THR A 302 10.37 -12.44 -28.43
N VAL A 303 9.38 -11.56 -28.31
CA VAL A 303 9.60 -10.10 -28.40
C VAL A 303 9.17 -9.47 -27.09
N ASN A 304 10.13 -8.88 -26.37
CA ASN A 304 9.92 -8.18 -25.11
C ASN A 304 10.01 -6.66 -25.29
N ASP A 305 9.50 -5.89 -24.33
CA ASP A 305 9.78 -4.47 -24.24
C ASP A 305 11.28 -4.17 -24.06
N ALA A 306 11.67 -2.92 -24.26
CA ALA A 306 12.93 -2.43 -23.71
C ALA A 306 12.82 -2.36 -22.19
N ALA A 307 13.81 -2.91 -21.48
CA ALA A 307 13.87 -2.82 -20.02
C ALA A 307 13.80 -1.34 -19.58
N PRO A 308 12.98 -0.99 -18.56
CA PRO A 308 12.93 0.38 -18.07
C PRO A 308 14.28 0.76 -17.46
N SER A 309 14.61 2.05 -17.47
CA SER A 309 15.86 2.56 -16.91
C SER A 309 15.69 3.93 -16.27
N SER A 310 16.70 4.38 -15.52
CA SER A 310 16.73 5.73 -14.91
C SER A 310 15.53 6.05 -14.02
N LEU A 311 15.02 5.05 -13.29
CA LEU A 311 13.98 5.26 -12.28
C LEU A 311 14.50 6.19 -11.17
N SER A 312 13.75 7.21 -10.83
CA SER A 312 14.09 8.14 -9.75
C SER A 312 12.83 8.78 -9.14
N TYR A 313 12.94 9.16 -7.87
CA TYR A 313 11.95 10.00 -7.20
C TYR A 313 12.64 11.27 -6.70
N SER A 314 12.16 12.43 -7.14
CA SER A 314 12.73 13.72 -6.75
C SER A 314 12.36 14.08 -5.30
N GLY A 315 13.31 14.65 -4.56
CA GLY A 315 13.08 15.15 -3.19
C GLY A 315 13.31 14.15 -2.07
N THR A 316 13.78 12.93 -2.35
CA THR A 316 14.24 12.01 -1.29
C THR A 316 15.59 12.48 -0.71
N PRO A 317 15.85 12.38 0.62
CA PRO A 317 15.03 11.76 1.68
C PRO A 317 13.76 12.55 2.02
N TYR A 318 12.66 11.84 2.27
CA TYR A 318 11.37 12.42 2.66
C TYR A 318 11.20 12.46 4.18
N SER A 319 10.69 13.58 4.68
CA SER A 319 10.27 13.75 6.06
C SER A 319 8.79 14.12 6.10
N TYR A 320 7.95 13.18 6.52
CA TYR A 320 6.50 13.36 6.60
C TYR A 320 6.01 13.49 8.03
N SER A 321 4.93 14.24 8.18
CA SER A 321 4.21 14.39 9.44
C SER A 321 3.16 13.30 9.57
N LYS A 322 3.11 12.62 10.72
CA LYS A 322 2.06 11.66 11.03
C LYS A 322 0.68 12.33 10.96
N ASP A 323 -0.30 11.59 10.41
CA ASP A 323 -1.70 11.98 10.23
C ASP A 323 -1.93 13.16 9.26
N VAL A 324 -0.91 13.55 8.49
CA VAL A 324 -1.00 14.58 7.43
C VAL A 324 -0.82 13.94 6.06
N ALA A 325 -1.79 14.15 5.16
CA ALA A 325 -1.71 13.64 3.79
C ALA A 325 -0.49 14.23 3.06
N ILE A 326 0.29 13.39 2.39
CA ILE A 326 1.44 13.84 1.62
C ILE A 326 1.00 14.42 0.27
N THR A 327 1.78 15.34 -0.27
CA THR A 327 1.71 15.63 -1.70
C THR A 327 2.26 14.44 -2.46
N SER A 328 1.45 13.89 -3.37
CA SER A 328 1.84 12.71 -4.17
C SER A 328 3.14 12.97 -4.93
N VAL A 329 4.04 11.98 -4.93
CA VAL A 329 5.32 12.04 -5.62
C VAL A 329 5.28 11.11 -6.83
N THR A 330 5.41 11.70 -8.01
CA THR A 330 5.46 10.95 -9.29
C THR A 330 6.91 10.59 -9.62
N PRO A 331 7.22 9.31 -9.93
CA PRO A 331 8.55 8.93 -10.36
C PRO A 331 8.87 9.45 -11.76
N THR A 332 10.16 9.60 -12.05
CA THR A 332 10.67 9.74 -13.41
C THR A 332 11.30 8.40 -13.81
N VAL A 333 10.98 7.89 -15.00
CA VAL A 333 11.49 6.62 -15.53
C VAL A 333 11.59 6.71 -17.06
N THR A 334 12.61 6.07 -17.64
CA THR A 334 12.73 5.88 -19.08
C THR A 334 12.19 4.52 -19.48
N GLY A 335 11.46 4.44 -20.59
CA GLY A 335 10.73 3.25 -21.03
C GLY A 335 9.31 3.20 -20.47
N THR A 336 8.63 2.07 -20.67
CA THR A 336 7.23 1.87 -20.25
C THR A 336 7.12 0.72 -19.25
N PRO A 337 7.32 0.98 -17.95
CA PRO A 337 7.01 -0.01 -16.92
C PRO A 337 5.53 -0.41 -16.95
N THR A 338 5.25 -1.69 -16.75
CA THR A 338 3.90 -2.23 -16.57
C THR A 338 3.58 -2.47 -15.10
N SER A 339 4.59 -2.50 -14.23
CA SER A 339 4.41 -2.67 -12.79
C SER A 339 5.47 -1.98 -11.95
N TYR A 340 5.09 -1.60 -10.73
CA TYR A 340 5.94 -1.05 -9.69
C TYR A 340 5.77 -1.85 -8.38
N SER A 341 6.86 -2.01 -7.65
CA SER A 341 6.87 -2.61 -6.31
C SER A 341 7.84 -1.88 -5.38
N VAL A 342 7.66 -2.04 -4.08
CA VAL A 342 8.51 -1.42 -3.05
C VAL A 342 8.80 -2.41 -1.92
N SER A 343 10.05 -2.44 -1.46
CA SER A 343 10.49 -3.29 -0.35
C SER A 343 11.51 -2.56 0.53
N PRO A 344 11.40 -2.59 1.87
CA PRO A 344 10.34 -3.26 2.66
C PRO A 344 8.97 -2.56 2.50
N THR A 345 7.93 -3.07 3.19
CA THR A 345 6.60 -2.44 3.17
C THR A 345 6.66 -1.01 3.73
N LEU A 346 6.04 -0.07 3.02
CA LEU A 346 5.98 1.34 3.44
C LEU A 346 5.28 1.51 4.81
N PRO A 347 5.54 2.62 5.53
CA PRO A 347 4.82 2.94 6.77
C PRO A 347 3.31 2.94 6.53
N THR A 348 2.53 2.44 7.50
CA THR A 348 1.08 2.33 7.37
C THR A 348 0.45 3.64 6.92
N GLY A 349 -0.38 3.58 5.89
CA GLY A 349 -1.05 4.74 5.30
C GLY A 349 -0.32 5.37 4.10
N LEU A 350 0.92 4.97 3.80
CA LEU A 350 1.62 5.28 2.55
C LEU A 350 1.55 4.10 1.58
N ALA A 351 1.46 4.39 0.29
CA ALA A 351 1.46 3.39 -0.77
C ALA A 351 2.15 3.91 -2.04
N ILE A 352 2.72 2.99 -2.82
CA ILE A 352 3.09 3.23 -4.21
C ILE A 352 2.02 2.60 -5.09
N ASN A 353 1.47 3.37 -6.03
CA ASN A 353 0.57 2.84 -7.04
C ASN A 353 1.33 1.84 -7.92
N THR A 354 0.85 0.60 -8.00
CA THR A 354 1.55 -0.50 -8.68
C THR A 354 1.64 -0.34 -10.19
N THR A 355 0.95 0.63 -10.79
CA THR A 355 0.94 0.86 -12.25
C THR A 355 1.64 2.17 -12.61
N SER A 356 1.39 3.25 -11.86
CA SER A 356 2.00 4.57 -12.14
C SER A 356 3.27 4.84 -11.35
N GLY A 357 3.55 4.06 -10.31
CA GLY A 357 4.66 4.28 -9.39
C GLY A 357 4.48 5.47 -8.45
N VAL A 358 3.36 6.19 -8.51
CA VAL A 358 3.14 7.37 -7.66
C VAL A 358 3.11 6.99 -6.17
N LEU A 359 3.96 7.62 -5.35
CA LEU A 359 3.93 7.53 -3.89
C LEU A 359 2.89 8.50 -3.34
N SER A 360 1.93 8.03 -2.56
CA SER A 360 0.86 8.85 -1.98
C SER A 360 0.34 8.27 -0.65
N GLY A 361 -0.52 9.02 0.03
CA GLY A 361 -1.23 8.57 1.23
C GLY A 361 -1.07 9.49 2.45
N THR A 362 -1.52 9.00 3.60
CA THR A 362 -1.47 9.69 4.89
C THR A 362 -0.84 8.75 5.92
N PRO A 363 0.43 8.94 6.31
CA PRO A 363 1.10 8.02 7.23
C PRO A 363 0.48 8.09 8.62
N THR A 364 0.13 6.96 9.23
CA THR A 364 -0.56 6.90 10.53
C THR A 364 0.32 6.40 11.68
N VAL A 365 1.55 5.96 11.37
CA VAL A 365 2.49 5.38 12.33
C VAL A 365 3.85 6.06 12.19
N ASN A 366 4.45 6.44 13.32
CA ASN A 366 5.80 6.98 13.35
C ASN A 366 6.80 5.93 12.88
N SER A 367 7.79 6.36 12.10
CA SER A 367 8.84 5.50 11.59
C SER A 367 10.14 6.28 11.59
N SER A 368 11.22 5.67 12.07
CA SER A 368 12.56 6.18 11.87
C SER A 368 12.91 6.18 10.37
N ALA A 369 13.93 6.96 10.01
CA ALA A 369 14.45 7.02 8.65
C ALA A 369 14.76 5.60 8.15
N THR A 370 13.99 5.15 7.18
CA THR A 370 14.08 3.80 6.60
C THR A 370 14.27 3.93 5.10
N THR A 371 15.17 3.11 4.54
CA THR A 371 15.43 3.08 3.10
C THR A 371 14.56 2.01 2.45
N TYR A 372 13.86 2.39 1.39
CA TYR A 372 12.98 1.56 0.59
C TYR A 372 13.52 1.45 -0.82
N THR A 373 13.56 0.24 -1.36
CA THR A 373 13.90 -0.02 -2.76
C THR A 373 12.62 -0.08 -3.56
N VAL A 374 12.48 0.82 -4.54
CA VAL A 374 11.39 0.80 -5.50
C VAL A 374 11.88 0.17 -6.80
N THR A 375 11.10 -0.76 -7.33
CA THR A 375 11.38 -1.46 -8.59
C THR A 375 10.31 -1.11 -9.61
N ALA A 376 10.72 -0.77 -10.83
CA ALA A 376 9.84 -0.63 -11.99
C ALA A 376 10.18 -1.71 -13.02
N SER A 377 9.18 -2.43 -13.52
CA SER A 377 9.36 -3.63 -14.35
C SER A 377 8.45 -3.65 -15.57
N ASN A 378 8.91 -4.30 -16.65
CA ASN A 378 8.09 -4.74 -17.78
C ASN A 378 8.61 -6.10 -18.31
N THR A 379 8.12 -6.55 -19.46
CA THR A 379 8.52 -7.83 -20.07
C THR A 379 10.01 -7.89 -20.46
N GLY A 380 10.65 -6.74 -20.65
CA GLY A 380 12.07 -6.60 -21.00
C GLY A 380 13.03 -6.66 -19.82
N GLY A 381 12.54 -6.44 -18.59
CA GLY A 381 13.35 -6.43 -17.39
C GLY A 381 12.87 -5.39 -16.38
N SER A 382 13.77 -4.97 -15.50
CA SER A 382 13.46 -4.02 -14.42
C SER A 382 14.62 -3.08 -14.11
N THR A 383 14.29 -1.96 -13.45
CA THR A 383 15.25 -1.03 -12.85
C THR A 383 14.80 -0.71 -11.42
N THR A 384 15.75 -0.35 -10.56
CA THR A 384 15.48 0.00 -9.17
C THR A 384 16.03 1.38 -8.82
N THR A 385 15.46 1.99 -7.78
CA THR A 385 16.02 3.15 -7.08
C THR A 385 15.70 3.02 -5.60
N THR A 386 16.44 3.73 -4.76
CA THR A 386 16.11 3.84 -3.34
C THR A 386 15.47 5.17 -3.01
N ILE A 387 14.57 5.16 -2.03
CA ILE A 387 14.03 6.35 -1.37
C ILE A 387 14.16 6.17 0.14
N SER A 388 14.43 7.24 0.87
CA SER A 388 14.40 7.23 2.33
C SER A 388 13.17 7.99 2.83
N ILE A 389 12.45 7.41 3.80
CA ILE A 389 11.27 8.03 4.42
C ILE A 389 11.41 8.01 5.94
N THR A 390 11.15 9.16 6.57
CA THR A 390 10.95 9.30 8.01
C THR A 390 9.53 9.83 8.26
N VAL A 391 8.84 9.27 9.25
CA VAL A 391 7.53 9.77 9.71
C VAL A 391 7.61 10.15 11.17
N THR A 392 7.44 11.44 11.46
CA THR A 392 7.46 11.98 12.82
C THR A 392 6.13 12.66 13.16
N SER A 393 5.75 12.66 14.44
CA SER A 393 4.63 13.49 14.89
C SER A 393 5.04 14.97 14.87
N ASN A 394 4.10 15.88 14.63
CA ASN A 394 4.38 17.30 14.81
C ASN A 394 4.62 17.62 16.29
N PRO A 395 5.48 18.61 16.60
CA PRO A 395 5.53 19.18 17.94
C PRO A 395 4.15 19.72 18.32
N PRO A 396 3.77 19.70 19.61
CA PRO A 396 2.50 20.28 20.02
C PRO A 396 2.53 21.78 19.74
N SER A 397 1.40 22.35 19.32
CA SER A 397 1.29 23.77 18.97
C SER A 397 -0.07 24.33 19.36
N GLY A 398 -0.19 25.66 19.40
CA GLY A 398 -1.47 26.34 19.66
C GLY A 398 -2.05 26.09 21.06
N LEU A 399 -1.22 25.70 22.04
CA LEU A 399 -1.68 25.52 23.42
C LEU A 399 -2.32 26.82 23.92
N SER A 400 -3.57 26.73 24.35
CA SER A 400 -4.35 27.87 24.84
C SER A 400 -5.37 27.43 25.87
N TYR A 401 -5.66 28.32 26.81
CA TYR A 401 -6.61 28.11 27.89
C TYR A 401 -7.69 29.18 27.79
N SER A 402 -8.89 28.79 27.37
CA SER A 402 -10.02 29.72 27.31
C SER A 402 -10.49 30.05 28.73
N GLY A 403 -10.60 31.35 29.03
CA GLY A 403 -11.08 31.83 30.33
C GLY A 403 -10.01 32.25 31.34
N SER A 404 -8.72 32.27 30.99
CA SER A 404 -7.71 33.00 31.78
C SER A 404 -7.97 34.52 31.71
N PRO A 405 -7.87 35.29 32.82
CA PRO A 405 -7.44 34.90 34.16
C PRO A 405 -8.47 34.06 34.92
N TYR A 406 -8.01 33.03 35.63
CA TYR A 406 -8.86 32.17 36.46
C TYR A 406 -8.90 32.67 37.90
N VAL A 407 -10.12 32.75 38.44
CA VAL A 407 -10.37 33.05 39.86
C VAL A 407 -11.06 31.85 40.50
N PHE A 408 -10.37 31.20 41.43
CA PHE A 408 -10.87 30.06 42.18
C PHE A 408 -11.10 30.42 43.64
N THR A 409 -11.94 29.65 44.33
CA THR A 409 -12.17 29.79 45.77
C THR A 409 -11.39 28.71 46.52
N GLN A 410 -10.65 29.09 47.55
CA GLN A 410 -9.91 28.14 48.38
C GLN A 410 -10.83 27.06 48.94
N ASN A 411 -10.36 25.81 48.93
CA ASN A 411 -11.06 24.60 49.38
C ASN A 411 -12.33 24.23 48.58
N ALA A 412 -12.65 24.94 47.50
CA ALA A 412 -13.71 24.55 46.58
C ALA A 412 -13.11 23.80 45.37
N ALA A 413 -13.65 22.63 45.04
CA ALA A 413 -13.22 21.91 43.85
C ALA A 413 -13.52 22.74 42.60
N ILE A 414 -12.52 22.89 41.71
CA ILE A 414 -12.70 23.62 40.46
C ILE A 414 -13.39 22.74 39.41
N SER A 415 -14.14 23.35 38.51
CA SER A 415 -14.44 22.70 37.23
C SER A 415 -13.14 22.52 36.46
N THR A 416 -12.92 21.33 35.91
CA THR A 416 -11.71 21.03 35.13
C THR A 416 -11.53 22.04 34.00
N VAL A 417 -10.38 22.70 34.00
CA VAL A 417 -9.99 23.61 32.94
C VAL A 417 -9.31 22.80 31.84
N THR A 418 -9.97 22.70 30.68
CA THR A 418 -9.46 21.96 29.53
C THR A 418 -8.83 22.91 28.51
N PRO A 419 -7.55 22.75 28.15
CA PRO A 419 -6.93 23.55 27.11
C PRO A 419 -7.35 23.10 25.70
N SER A 420 -7.08 23.96 24.72
CA SER A 420 -6.97 23.58 23.31
C SER A 420 -5.49 23.44 22.96
N VAL A 421 -5.10 22.35 22.31
CA VAL A 421 -3.74 22.09 21.83
C VAL A 421 -3.83 21.20 20.58
N THR A 422 -3.02 21.50 19.57
CA THR A 422 -2.88 20.68 18.37
C THR A 422 -1.62 19.82 18.43
N GLY A 423 -1.69 18.62 17.85
CA GLY A 423 -0.59 17.63 17.90
C GLY A 423 -0.66 16.73 19.14
N THR A 424 0.23 15.73 19.18
CA THR A 424 0.28 14.76 20.28
C THR A 424 1.12 15.31 21.43
N VAL A 425 0.55 15.31 22.64
CA VAL A 425 1.25 15.71 23.88
C VAL A 425 1.63 14.48 24.68
N THR A 426 2.89 14.38 25.10
CA THR A 426 3.38 13.28 25.95
C THR A 426 3.68 13.72 27.39
N SER A 427 3.92 15.00 27.61
CA SER A 427 4.10 15.58 28.95
C SER A 427 3.59 17.02 29.02
N CYS A 428 3.08 17.40 30.19
CA CYS A 428 2.68 18.76 30.53
C CYS A 428 3.34 19.16 31.86
N SER A 429 3.78 20.42 31.94
CA SER A 429 4.39 20.97 33.16
C SER A 429 3.98 22.41 33.37
N SER A 430 4.00 22.88 34.62
CA SER A 430 3.77 24.28 34.98
C SER A 430 4.99 24.89 35.66
N SER A 431 5.36 26.12 35.29
CA SER A 431 6.41 26.88 35.97
C SER A 431 5.98 28.34 36.16
N PRO A 432 5.98 28.87 37.42
CA PRO A 432 6.13 28.12 38.67
C PRO A 432 5.01 27.07 38.85
N ALA A 433 5.19 26.11 39.75
CA ALA A 433 4.18 25.08 40.03
C ALA A 433 2.82 25.70 40.38
N LEU A 434 1.73 25.08 39.92
CA LEU A 434 0.36 25.47 40.27
C LEU A 434 0.16 25.52 41.80
N PRO A 435 -0.78 26.35 42.30
CA PRO A 435 -1.14 26.38 43.72
C PRO A 435 -1.43 24.98 44.27
N SER A 436 -1.00 24.70 45.49
CA SER A 436 -1.20 23.39 46.12
C SER A 436 -2.67 22.96 46.07
N GLY A 437 -2.90 21.69 45.77
CA GLY A 437 -4.25 21.12 45.59
C GLY A 437 -4.78 21.19 44.14
N LEU A 438 -4.13 21.95 43.25
CA LEU A 438 -4.32 21.83 41.80
C LEU A 438 -3.28 20.87 41.20
N SER A 439 -3.71 20.16 40.16
CA SER A 439 -2.88 19.23 39.40
C SER A 439 -3.07 19.46 37.90
N ILE A 440 -2.04 19.13 37.11
CA ILE A 440 -2.09 19.14 35.66
C ILE A 440 -2.04 17.70 35.14
N ASN A 441 -2.96 17.35 34.24
CA ASN A 441 -2.91 16.08 33.53
C ASN A 441 -1.72 16.08 32.57
N SER A 442 -0.86 15.05 32.65
CA SER A 442 0.40 15.01 31.92
C SER A 442 0.25 14.86 30.40
N THR A 443 -0.89 14.41 29.86
CA THR A 443 -1.06 14.19 28.41
C THR A 443 -2.13 15.07 27.78
N THR A 444 -3.04 15.65 28.56
CA THR A 444 -4.06 16.59 28.05
C THR A 444 -3.82 18.04 28.48
N CYS A 445 -2.88 18.26 29.40
CA CYS A 445 -2.62 19.55 30.06
C CYS A 445 -3.86 20.13 30.78
N ALA A 446 -4.92 19.35 31.01
CA ALA A 446 -6.09 19.80 31.75
C ALA A 446 -5.73 20.04 33.23
N ILE A 447 -6.28 21.11 33.81
CA ILE A 447 -6.04 21.50 35.21
C ILE A 447 -7.28 21.18 36.03
N SER A 448 -7.10 20.45 37.13
CA SER A 448 -8.19 20.06 38.04
C SER A 448 -7.70 19.96 39.48
N GLY A 449 -8.65 19.92 40.42
CA GLY A 449 -8.37 19.72 41.84
C GLY A 449 -9.12 20.71 42.74
N THR A 450 -8.62 20.83 43.97
CA THR A 450 -9.19 21.70 45.01
C THR A 450 -8.04 22.52 45.58
N PRO A 451 -7.91 23.82 45.21
CA PRO A 451 -6.79 24.64 45.66
C PRO A 451 -6.85 24.86 47.16
N THR A 452 -5.77 24.56 47.87
CA THR A 452 -5.67 24.68 49.34
C THR A 452 -4.87 25.89 49.78
N VAL A 453 -4.10 26.50 48.87
CA VAL A 453 -3.23 27.63 49.15
C VAL A 453 -3.63 28.85 48.32
N ILE A 454 -3.81 29.98 49.00
CA ILE A 454 -4.06 31.29 48.40
C ILE A 454 -2.82 31.71 47.62
N SER A 455 -3.03 32.17 46.39
CA SER A 455 -1.96 32.60 45.48
C SER A 455 -2.56 33.48 44.38
N SER A 456 -1.82 34.49 43.91
CA SER A 456 -2.11 35.20 42.67
C SER A 456 -0.82 35.25 41.85
N LYS A 457 -0.70 34.35 40.86
CA LYS A 457 0.51 34.19 40.04
C LYS A 457 0.17 33.82 38.60
N THR A 458 1.04 34.25 37.69
CA THR A 458 1.08 33.75 36.32
C THR A 458 1.86 32.43 36.28
N HIS A 459 1.31 31.42 35.60
CA HIS A 459 1.91 30.11 35.40
C HIS A 459 2.11 29.85 33.91
N ALA A 460 3.33 29.50 33.51
CA ALA A 460 3.64 29.05 32.17
C ALA A 460 3.40 27.54 32.08
N ILE A 461 2.35 27.14 31.38
CA ILE A 461 2.06 25.74 31.09
C ILE A 461 2.73 25.34 29.79
N THR A 462 3.55 24.29 29.82
CA THR A 462 4.29 23.80 28.66
C THR A 462 3.81 22.39 28.32
N ALA A 463 3.33 22.21 27.10
CA ALA A 463 3.00 20.92 26.50
C ALA A 463 4.16 20.46 25.62
N THR A 464 4.62 19.23 25.81
CA THR A 464 5.84 18.72 25.18
C THR A 464 5.60 17.34 24.56
N ASN A 465 6.28 17.09 23.46
CA ASN A 465 6.60 15.75 22.97
C ASN A 465 8.08 15.65 22.59
N MET A 466 8.53 14.47 22.15
CA MET A 466 9.94 14.26 21.78
C MET A 466 10.43 15.13 20.61
N TYR A 467 9.53 15.80 19.88
CA TYR A 467 9.83 16.63 18.71
C TYR A 467 9.78 18.13 19.01
N GLY A 468 9.31 18.54 20.20
CA GLY A 468 9.28 19.95 20.60
C GLY A 468 8.22 20.24 21.66
N SER A 469 8.02 21.52 21.93
CA SER A 469 7.07 21.99 22.94
C SER A 469 6.39 23.30 22.53
N THR A 470 5.27 23.58 23.17
CA THR A 470 4.57 24.87 23.10
C THR A 470 4.18 25.28 24.51
N THR A 471 4.13 26.60 24.76
CA THR A 471 3.85 27.15 26.08
C THR A 471 2.69 28.13 26.01
N ALA A 472 1.85 28.13 27.04
CA ALA A 472 0.77 29.11 27.26
C ALA A 472 0.88 29.66 28.69
N SER A 473 0.70 30.97 28.85
CA SER A 473 0.66 31.60 30.18
C SER A 473 -0.78 31.73 30.64
N ILE A 474 -1.05 31.35 31.88
CA ILE A 474 -2.35 31.54 32.53
C ILE A 474 -2.15 32.29 33.85
N ASP A 475 -3.09 33.16 34.18
CA ASP A 475 -3.13 33.82 35.48
C ASP A 475 -4.08 33.05 36.39
N VAL A 476 -3.59 32.62 37.55
CA VAL A 476 -4.39 31.89 38.54
C VAL A 476 -4.41 32.67 39.84
N THR A 477 -5.61 33.05 40.26
CA THR A 477 -5.88 33.66 41.56
C THR A 477 -6.78 32.74 42.39
N VAL A 478 -6.30 32.31 43.55
CA VAL A 478 -7.08 31.55 44.54
C VAL A 478 -7.49 32.51 45.65
N ASN A 479 -8.78 32.84 45.69
CA ASN A 479 -9.36 33.74 46.67
C ASN A 479 -9.66 33.05 48.00
N TYR A 480 -9.63 33.91 49.02
CA TYR A 480 -9.98 33.63 50.39
C TYR A 480 -11.47 33.30 50.58
N PHE A 481 -11.83 32.48 51.58
CA PHE A 481 -13.21 32.07 51.84
C PHE A 481 -13.61 32.09 53.33
N TYR A 482 -14.84 32.56 53.59
CA TYR A 482 -15.58 32.36 54.85
C TYR A 482 -16.68 31.32 54.62
N SER A 483 -17.02 30.52 55.64
CA SER A 483 -17.99 29.42 55.54
C SER A 483 -19.37 29.79 54.95
N ALA A 484 -19.72 31.07 54.93
CA ALA A 484 -20.87 31.63 54.24
C ALA A 484 -20.55 33.02 53.67
N SER A 485 -21.35 33.47 52.71
CA SER A 485 -21.29 34.82 52.13
C SER A 485 -22.21 35.82 52.84
N THR A 486 -23.13 35.36 53.69
CA THR A 486 -24.11 36.19 54.41
C THR A 486 -24.23 35.73 55.86
N PHE A 487 -24.17 36.66 56.80
CA PHE A 487 -24.26 36.43 58.24
C PHE A 487 -25.33 37.33 58.87
N ILE A 488 -26.20 36.75 59.69
CA ILE A 488 -27.21 37.47 60.46
C ILE A 488 -26.89 37.28 61.94
N PHE A 489 -26.59 38.37 62.64
CA PHE A 489 -26.33 38.39 64.07
C PHE A 489 -27.49 38.99 64.84
N LYS A 490 -27.60 38.68 66.14
CA LYS A 490 -28.58 39.29 67.04
C LYS A 490 -27.93 40.41 67.84
N GLN A 491 -28.61 41.54 67.98
CA GLN A 491 -28.14 42.66 68.79
C GLN A 491 -27.95 42.22 70.25
N ASN A 492 -26.85 42.66 70.86
CA ASN A 492 -26.44 42.34 72.23
C ASN A 492 -26.17 40.84 72.51
N GLN A 493 -25.93 40.03 71.48
CA GLN A 493 -25.46 38.64 71.63
C GLN A 493 -24.06 38.44 71.05
N VAL A 494 -23.21 37.74 71.80
CA VAL A 494 -21.85 37.39 71.35
C VAL A 494 -21.95 36.51 70.11
N ILE A 495 -21.23 36.86 69.04
CA ILE A 495 -21.19 36.03 67.82
C ILE A 495 -20.25 34.85 68.02
N SER A 496 -20.59 33.71 67.42
CA SER A 496 -19.61 32.64 67.20
C SER A 496 -18.50 33.18 66.29
N THR A 497 -17.24 33.04 66.72
CA THR A 497 -16.09 33.54 65.96
C THR A 497 -16.08 32.96 64.55
N LEU A 498 -16.05 33.84 63.54
CA LEU A 498 -15.95 33.41 62.15
C LEU A 498 -14.47 33.32 61.78
N THR A 499 -13.93 32.12 61.90
CA THR A 499 -12.58 31.81 61.45
C THR A 499 -12.58 31.48 59.96
N PRO A 500 -11.65 32.03 59.19
CA PRO A 500 -11.44 31.67 57.80
C PRO A 500 -10.86 30.26 57.64
N GLY A 501 -10.99 29.70 56.43
CA GLY A 501 -10.40 28.42 56.07
C GLY A 501 -8.87 28.47 55.96
N SER A 502 -8.16 28.42 57.09
CA SER A 502 -6.70 28.41 57.29
C SER A 502 -5.94 29.74 57.04
N SER A 503 -5.07 30.10 58.00
CA SER A 503 -4.52 31.44 58.21
C SER A 503 -3.00 31.58 58.02
N SER A 504 -2.33 30.55 57.51
CA SER A 504 -0.86 30.40 57.66
C SER A 504 0.01 31.42 56.89
N SER A 505 -0.58 32.27 56.05
CA SER A 505 0.16 33.26 55.23
C SER A 505 -0.40 34.68 55.31
N ILE A 506 -1.33 34.97 56.23
CA ILE A 506 -1.91 36.29 56.41
C ILE A 506 -1.06 37.11 57.39
N THR A 507 -0.59 38.27 56.95
CA THR A 507 0.26 39.18 57.76
C THR A 507 -0.51 40.36 58.33
N ALA A 508 -1.58 40.81 57.66
CA ALA A 508 -2.51 41.82 58.14
C ALA A 508 -3.87 41.67 57.44
N CYS A 509 -4.92 42.33 57.95
CA CYS A 509 -6.24 42.35 57.33
C CYS A 509 -6.90 43.71 57.46
N SER A 510 -7.63 44.11 56.42
CA SER A 510 -8.46 45.31 56.41
C SER A 510 -9.90 44.97 56.01
N VAL A 511 -10.85 45.83 56.40
CA VAL A 511 -12.26 45.72 56.04
C VAL A 511 -12.81 47.08 55.64
N SER A 512 -13.65 47.11 54.61
CA SER A 512 -14.38 48.31 54.16
C SER A 512 -15.80 47.94 53.73
N PRO A 513 -16.85 48.68 54.16
CA PRO A 513 -16.83 49.79 55.13
C PRO A 513 -16.53 49.32 56.57
N SER A 514 -16.51 50.23 57.54
CA SER A 514 -16.30 49.88 58.96
C SER A 514 -17.40 48.94 59.47
N LEU A 515 -17.01 47.90 60.21
CA LEU A 515 -17.94 46.91 60.79
C LEU A 515 -18.97 47.56 61.75
N PRO A 516 -20.15 46.93 61.95
CA PRO A 516 -21.12 47.34 62.96
C PRO A 516 -20.48 47.47 64.35
N ILE A 517 -20.93 48.46 65.13
CA ILE A 517 -20.40 48.71 66.47
C ILE A 517 -20.48 47.45 67.32
N GLY A 518 -19.36 47.08 67.93
CA GLY A 518 -19.22 45.88 68.76
C GLY A 518 -18.67 44.66 68.03
N LEU A 519 -18.51 44.70 66.70
CA LEU A 519 -17.76 43.70 65.93
C LEU A 519 -16.33 44.17 65.64
N SER A 520 -15.40 43.22 65.53
CA SER A 520 -13.97 43.46 65.29
C SER A 520 -13.38 42.41 64.36
N LEU A 521 -12.33 42.79 63.63
CA LEU A 521 -11.56 41.92 62.74
C LEU A 521 -10.11 41.82 63.22
N SER A 522 -9.59 40.60 63.38
CA SER A 522 -8.19 40.37 63.78
C SER A 522 -7.21 40.49 62.60
N SER A 523 -5.90 40.51 62.89
CA SER A 523 -4.83 40.45 61.87
C SER A 523 -4.83 39.16 61.04
N ALA A 524 -5.45 38.09 61.55
CA ALA A 524 -5.69 36.84 60.83
C ALA A 524 -7.09 36.79 60.17
N CYS A 525 -7.74 37.94 59.98
CA CYS A 525 -9.06 38.07 59.37
C CYS A 525 -10.17 37.27 60.11
N VAL A 526 -10.06 37.10 61.43
CA VAL A 526 -11.12 36.45 62.23
C VAL A 526 -12.12 37.51 62.68
N LEU A 527 -13.42 37.31 62.39
CA LEU A 527 -14.50 38.20 62.84
C LEU A 527 -15.03 37.74 64.20
N SER A 528 -15.14 38.67 65.16
CA SER A 528 -15.64 38.39 66.52
C SER A 528 -16.26 39.62 67.18
N GLY A 529 -17.04 39.43 68.25
CA GLY A 529 -17.58 40.52 69.07
C GLY A 529 -19.07 40.37 69.43
N THR A 530 -19.65 41.46 69.94
CA THR A 530 -21.06 41.55 70.35
C THR A 530 -21.67 42.80 69.73
N PRO A 531 -22.45 42.70 68.64
CA PRO A 531 -22.98 43.87 67.95
C PRO A 531 -23.99 44.60 68.83
N SER A 532 -23.81 45.90 69.03
CA SER A 532 -24.62 46.71 69.97
C SER A 532 -25.75 47.50 69.30
N SER A 533 -25.76 47.58 67.98
CA SER A 533 -26.78 48.31 67.21
C SER A 533 -27.34 47.44 66.08
N ALA A 534 -28.66 47.42 65.93
CA ALA A 534 -29.31 46.79 64.79
C ALA A 534 -28.88 47.47 63.47
N SER A 535 -28.71 46.69 62.41
CA SER A 535 -28.32 47.16 61.08
C SER A 535 -28.92 46.28 59.99
N SER A 536 -29.31 46.89 58.87
CA SER A 536 -29.70 46.16 57.66
C SER A 536 -28.49 45.42 57.05
N ALA A 537 -28.76 44.46 56.18
CA ALA A 537 -27.74 43.71 55.46
C ALA A 537 -26.86 44.68 54.64
N THR A 538 -25.56 44.69 54.95
CA THR A 538 -24.56 45.54 54.29
C THR A 538 -23.39 44.68 53.82
N SER A 539 -22.84 44.96 52.64
CA SER A 539 -21.67 44.26 52.10
C SER A 539 -20.37 44.84 52.64
N TYR A 540 -19.47 43.96 53.07
CA TYR A 540 -18.14 44.27 53.60
C TYR A 540 -17.09 43.52 52.80
N THR A 541 -16.11 44.24 52.24
CA THR A 541 -14.95 43.67 51.57
C THR A 541 -13.80 43.53 52.56
N ILE A 542 -13.37 42.30 52.79
CA ILE A 542 -12.23 41.95 53.64
C ILE A 542 -11.03 41.68 52.74
N THR A 543 -9.94 42.41 52.98
CA THR A 543 -8.71 42.33 52.19
C THR A 543 -7.53 41.91 53.09
N PRO A 544 -7.13 40.63 53.07
CA PRO A 544 -5.88 40.19 53.68
C PRO A 544 -4.66 40.76 52.95
N THR A 545 -3.61 41.05 53.71
CA THR A 545 -2.26 41.38 53.23
C THR A 545 -1.40 40.12 53.34
N MET A 546 -0.85 39.67 52.20
CA MET A 546 -0.13 38.39 52.09
C MET A 546 1.07 38.51 51.14
N THR A 547 2.09 37.68 51.36
CA THR A 547 3.19 37.46 50.40
C THR A 547 2.64 36.66 49.21
N GLY A 548 2.22 37.35 48.14
CA GLY A 548 1.68 36.72 46.93
C GLY A 548 0.54 37.46 46.22
N GLY A 549 0.15 38.66 46.69
CA GLY A 549 -0.88 39.51 46.08
C GLY A 549 -2.22 39.49 46.85
N PRO A 550 -3.10 40.49 46.64
CA PRO A 550 -4.33 40.63 47.40
C PRO A 550 -5.45 39.74 46.83
N GLY A 551 -5.90 38.75 47.60
CA GLY A 551 -7.21 38.13 47.38
C GLY A 551 -8.21 38.80 48.32
N SER A 552 -9.27 39.43 47.79
CA SER A 552 -10.34 40.01 48.62
C SER A 552 -11.56 39.11 48.66
N VAL A 553 -12.30 39.12 49.76
CA VAL A 553 -13.63 38.46 49.85
C VAL A 553 -14.67 39.48 50.26
N THR A 554 -15.88 39.35 49.70
CA THR A 554 -17.03 40.17 50.11
C THR A 554 -18.01 39.30 50.90
N ILE A 555 -18.38 39.76 52.09
CA ILE A 555 -19.40 39.14 52.94
C ILE A 555 -20.53 40.14 53.21
N SER A 556 -21.74 39.65 53.46
CA SER A 556 -22.88 40.47 53.87
C SER A 556 -23.19 40.26 55.35
N ILE A 557 -23.31 41.33 56.14
CA ILE A 557 -23.65 41.25 57.58
C ILE A 557 -24.91 42.06 57.86
N ALA A 558 -25.86 41.46 58.59
CA ALA A 558 -27.03 42.12 59.18
C ALA A 558 -27.07 41.90 60.71
N VAL A 559 -27.57 42.87 61.47
CA VAL A 559 -27.80 42.75 62.93
C VAL A 559 -29.29 42.97 63.23
N ALA A 560 -29.98 41.92 63.66
CA ALA A 560 -31.39 41.98 64.04
C ALA A 560 -31.59 42.55 65.46
N ALA A 561 -32.60 43.42 65.64
CA ALA A 561 -32.94 43.99 66.95
C ALA A 561 -33.49 42.92 67.92
N THR A 562 -33.21 43.08 69.21
CA THR A 562 -33.76 42.21 70.27
C THR A 562 -35.04 42.83 70.83
N ILE A 563 -36.17 42.14 70.66
CA ILE A 563 -37.50 42.56 71.13
C ILE A 563 -38.02 41.61 72.22
N TYR A 564 -38.82 42.13 73.15
CA TYR A 564 -39.51 41.38 74.21
C TYR A 564 -41.02 41.58 74.13
N ARG A 565 -41.81 40.58 74.51
CA ARG A 565 -43.27 40.62 74.38
C ARG A 565 -43.98 40.84 75.70
N VAL A 566 -45.14 41.49 75.60
CA VAL A 566 -46.07 41.70 76.70
C VAL A 566 -47.46 41.24 76.28
N PHE A 567 -48.18 40.58 77.17
CA PHE A 567 -49.56 40.16 76.94
C PHE A 567 -50.41 40.34 78.21
N VAL A 568 -51.71 40.54 78.03
CA VAL A 568 -52.69 40.52 79.14
C VAL A 568 -53.30 39.12 79.20
N THR A 569 -53.45 38.56 80.41
CA THR A 569 -54.03 37.22 80.58
C THR A 569 -55.41 37.08 79.94
N SER A 570 -55.75 35.85 79.55
CA SER A 570 -57.06 35.49 79.03
C SER A 570 -58.15 35.44 80.11
N GLY A 571 -57.76 35.06 81.33
CA GLY A 571 -58.63 34.99 82.51
C GLY A 571 -58.37 36.09 83.55
N THR A 572 -59.29 36.19 84.52
CA THR A 572 -59.20 37.09 85.67
C THR A 572 -59.02 36.32 86.98
N PHE A 573 -58.34 36.95 87.94
CA PHE A 573 -57.95 36.34 89.21
C PHE A 573 -58.21 37.30 90.37
N THR A 574 -58.67 36.75 91.50
CA THR A 574 -58.72 37.51 92.77
C THR A 574 -57.29 37.79 93.26
N ALA A 575 -57.14 38.75 94.17
CA ALA A 575 -55.80 39.23 94.55
C ALA A 575 -54.97 38.26 95.42
N ASN A 576 -55.54 37.14 95.88
CA ASN A 576 -54.74 36.04 96.48
C ASN A 576 -54.06 35.21 95.38
N LEU A 577 -53.11 35.84 94.69
CA LEU A 577 -52.37 35.27 93.56
C LEU A 577 -51.47 34.11 93.99
N LYS A 578 -51.02 34.10 95.25
CA LYS A 578 -50.29 32.96 95.83
C LYS A 578 -51.12 31.68 95.74
N SER A 579 -52.36 31.70 96.21
CA SER A 579 -53.25 30.54 96.14
C SER A 579 -53.74 30.28 94.72
N ASN A 580 -54.11 31.31 93.95
CA ASN A 580 -54.60 31.15 92.58
C ASN A 580 -53.56 30.49 91.65
N GLY A 581 -52.28 30.85 91.80
CA GLY A 581 -51.19 30.34 90.97
C GLY A 581 -50.32 29.27 91.63
N SER A 582 -50.69 28.74 92.80
CA SER A 582 -49.89 27.77 93.56
C SER A 582 -48.41 28.20 93.77
N GLY A 583 -48.19 29.48 94.09
CA GLY A 583 -46.86 30.07 94.26
C GLY A 583 -46.32 29.99 95.70
N SER A 584 -45.01 30.18 95.86
CA SER A 584 -44.38 30.35 97.18
C SER A 584 -44.70 31.73 97.79
N THR A 585 -44.83 32.75 96.94
CA THR A 585 -45.21 34.14 97.24
C THR A 585 -46.35 34.58 96.31
N GLY A 586 -46.94 35.74 96.57
CA GLY A 586 -47.92 36.35 95.68
C GLY A 586 -47.41 36.53 94.24
N PRO A 587 -46.27 37.22 94.02
CA PRO A 587 -45.67 37.37 92.68
C PRO A 587 -45.30 36.04 92.02
N ALA A 588 -44.77 35.06 92.77
CA ALA A 588 -44.45 33.74 92.20
C ALA A 588 -45.71 33.00 91.72
N GLY A 589 -46.83 33.14 92.45
CA GLY A 589 -48.11 32.60 92.00
C GLY A 589 -48.60 33.30 90.73
N ALA A 590 -48.46 34.63 90.66
CA ALA A 590 -48.80 35.39 89.46
C ALA A 590 -47.96 35.01 88.23
N ASP A 591 -46.67 34.69 88.42
CA ASP A 591 -45.82 34.19 87.34
C ASP A 591 -46.26 32.82 86.84
N ASN A 592 -46.64 31.91 87.73
CA ASN A 592 -47.20 30.61 87.33
C ASN A 592 -48.48 30.78 86.50
N LEU A 593 -49.32 31.75 86.86
CA LEU A 593 -50.51 32.11 86.09
C LEU A 593 -50.13 32.65 84.70
N CYS A 594 -49.17 33.57 84.61
CA CYS A 594 -48.63 34.02 83.32
C CYS A 594 -48.02 32.87 82.50
N GLY A 595 -47.34 31.92 83.16
CA GLY A 595 -46.70 30.78 82.53
C GLY A 595 -47.69 29.75 81.96
N SER A 596 -48.91 29.71 82.49
CA SER A 596 -49.97 28.76 82.11
C SER A 596 -51.15 29.40 81.37
N ASP A 597 -51.17 30.72 81.19
CA ASP A 597 -52.27 31.42 80.53
C ASP A 597 -52.32 31.15 79.02
N ALA A 598 -53.54 31.08 78.46
CA ALA A 598 -53.77 30.79 77.06
C ALA A 598 -53.22 31.88 76.10
N ASN A 599 -53.07 33.13 76.56
CA ASN A 599 -52.49 34.21 75.75
C ASN A 599 -50.95 34.20 75.74
N LYS A 600 -50.31 33.30 76.49
CA LYS A 600 -48.86 33.15 76.47
C LYS A 600 -48.38 32.65 75.11
N PRO A 601 -47.43 33.34 74.46
CA PRO A 601 -46.80 32.84 73.24
C PRO A 601 -46.16 31.45 73.39
N SER A 602 -46.36 30.60 72.38
CA SER A 602 -45.96 29.18 72.34
C SER A 602 -44.51 28.93 71.91
N ASP A 603 -43.60 29.84 72.24
CA ASP A 603 -42.19 29.85 71.81
C ASP A 603 -41.20 29.39 72.89
N GLY A 604 -41.71 28.93 74.03
CA GLY A 604 -40.88 28.49 75.15
C GLY A 604 -40.34 29.63 76.02
N SER A 605 -40.61 30.90 75.69
CA SER A 605 -40.21 32.02 76.54
C SER A 605 -40.90 31.98 77.90
N THR A 606 -40.20 32.44 78.93
CA THR A 606 -40.76 32.59 80.28
C THR A 606 -41.31 33.99 80.47
N TYR A 607 -42.38 34.10 81.26
CA TYR A 607 -43.09 35.35 81.48
C TYR A 607 -43.29 35.57 82.98
N LYS A 608 -43.13 36.82 83.41
CA LYS A 608 -43.45 37.25 84.77
C LYS A 608 -44.58 38.26 84.78
N ALA A 609 -45.39 38.24 85.82
CA ALA A 609 -46.47 39.21 86.01
C ALA A 609 -45.91 40.56 86.47
N LEU A 610 -46.30 41.65 85.80
CA LEU A 610 -45.95 43.03 86.16
C LEU A 610 -46.75 43.48 87.39
N LEU A 611 -46.25 43.10 88.55
CA LEU A 611 -46.82 43.41 89.86
C LEU A 611 -45.73 43.96 90.77
N SER A 612 -46.12 44.75 91.77
CA SER A 612 -45.25 45.18 92.85
C SER A 612 -45.85 44.82 94.20
N ASP A 613 -45.00 44.35 95.10
CA ASP A 613 -45.24 44.29 96.54
C ASP A 613 -44.06 44.96 97.27
N SER A 614 -44.06 44.91 98.59
CA SER A 614 -43.00 45.53 99.39
C SER A 614 -41.75 44.69 99.61
N SER A 615 -41.77 43.39 99.29
CA SER A 615 -40.79 42.43 99.79
C SER A 615 -40.20 41.50 98.73
N ASN A 616 -41.01 41.04 97.78
CA ASN A 616 -40.64 40.01 96.81
C ASN A 616 -40.45 40.56 95.40
N ARG A 617 -41.16 41.62 95.00
CA ARG A 617 -41.05 42.20 93.67
C ARG A 617 -41.25 43.71 93.68
N ARG A 618 -40.24 44.47 93.25
CA ARG A 618 -40.30 45.93 93.09
C ARG A 618 -39.31 46.43 92.04
N ALA A 619 -39.66 47.51 91.35
CA ALA A 619 -38.74 48.18 90.45
C ALA A 619 -37.67 48.93 91.23
N CYS A 620 -38.08 49.79 92.16
CA CYS A 620 -37.14 50.62 92.92
C CYS A 620 -37.77 51.10 94.23
N THR A 621 -37.01 51.84 95.04
CA THR A 621 -37.51 52.52 96.25
C THR A 621 -37.38 54.05 96.18
N SER A 622 -36.73 54.55 95.13
CA SER A 622 -36.53 55.98 94.86
C SER A 622 -37.44 56.47 93.73
N SER A 623 -37.70 57.78 93.66
CA SER A 623 -38.45 58.35 92.54
C SER A 623 -37.75 58.13 91.21
N ASP A 624 -38.52 57.90 90.15
CA ASP A 624 -38.07 57.69 88.75
C ASP A 624 -37.10 56.51 88.51
N CYS A 625 -36.89 55.65 89.51
CA CYS A 625 -36.01 54.47 89.44
C CYS A 625 -34.65 54.73 88.76
N SER A 626 -33.92 55.76 89.19
CA SER A 626 -32.63 56.11 88.58
C SER A 626 -31.50 55.11 88.84
N ASN A 627 -31.65 54.18 89.79
CA ASN A 627 -30.65 53.18 90.16
C ASN A 627 -31.17 51.74 90.00
N PRO A 628 -30.71 50.98 88.98
CA PRO A 628 -31.13 49.60 88.73
C PRO A 628 -30.77 48.61 89.85
N SER A 629 -29.83 48.94 90.73
CA SER A 629 -29.44 48.07 91.86
C SER A 629 -30.53 47.97 92.95
N GLN A 630 -31.61 48.75 92.85
CA GLN A 630 -32.75 48.70 93.77
C GLN A 630 -33.79 47.62 93.38
N ASN A 631 -33.68 47.06 92.17
CA ASN A 631 -34.58 46.06 91.62
C ASN A 631 -34.58 44.80 92.50
N ILE A 632 -35.76 44.38 92.97
CA ILE A 632 -35.96 43.03 93.51
C ILE A 632 -36.89 42.29 92.57
N ASP A 633 -36.38 41.22 91.98
CA ASP A 633 -37.09 40.34 91.04
C ASP A 633 -37.92 41.12 90.00
N TRP A 634 -37.35 42.22 89.50
CA TRP A 634 -38.04 43.12 88.60
C TRP A 634 -38.25 42.48 87.22
N VAL A 635 -39.36 42.86 86.60
CA VAL A 635 -39.97 42.11 85.49
C VAL A 635 -39.48 42.59 84.12
N MET A 636 -39.08 43.86 84.02
CA MET A 636 -38.65 44.46 82.76
C MET A 636 -37.12 44.60 82.70
N LYS A 637 -36.54 44.32 81.53
CA LYS A 637 -35.11 44.40 81.24
C LYS A 637 -34.69 45.83 80.89
N ALA A 638 -33.45 46.18 81.18
CA ALA A 638 -32.87 47.47 80.85
C ALA A 638 -32.62 47.64 79.33
N ASN A 639 -32.89 48.83 78.80
CA ASN A 639 -32.64 49.21 77.39
C ASN A 639 -33.28 48.25 76.36
N SER A 640 -34.49 47.79 76.66
CA SER A 640 -35.18 46.75 75.91
C SER A 640 -36.45 47.30 75.28
N THR A 641 -36.66 46.99 74.00
CA THR A 641 -37.92 47.30 73.32
C THR A 641 -38.95 46.22 73.61
N TYR A 642 -40.10 46.65 74.12
CA TYR A 642 -41.25 45.79 74.40
C TYR A 642 -42.32 45.98 73.33
N VAL A 643 -42.89 44.88 72.87
CA VAL A 643 -43.96 44.82 71.88
C VAL A 643 -45.14 44.03 72.42
N ARG A 644 -46.33 44.27 71.89
CA ARG A 644 -47.51 43.49 72.21
C ARG A 644 -47.42 42.10 71.57
N SER A 645 -47.74 41.05 72.33
CA SER A 645 -47.59 39.67 71.84
C SER A 645 -48.51 39.33 70.66
N SER A 646 -49.68 39.97 70.59
CA SER A 646 -50.73 39.63 69.61
C SER A 646 -50.40 40.09 68.20
N ASP A 647 -49.77 41.25 68.04
CA ASP A 647 -49.55 41.90 66.74
C ASP A 647 -48.19 42.58 66.60
N TYR A 648 -47.30 42.41 67.58
CA TYR A 648 -45.95 42.99 67.60
C TYR A 648 -45.93 44.52 67.53
N ALA A 649 -47.04 45.19 67.86
CA ALA A 649 -47.05 46.65 67.97
C ALA A 649 -46.07 47.10 69.06
N SER A 650 -45.19 48.05 68.74
CA SER A 650 -44.24 48.61 69.71
C SER A 650 -45.00 49.26 70.87
N LEU A 651 -44.71 48.82 72.09
CA LEU A 651 -45.30 49.39 73.30
C LEU A 651 -44.43 50.53 73.81
N PHE A 652 -43.17 50.26 74.15
CA PHE A 652 -42.20 51.24 74.64
C PHE A 652 -40.80 50.64 74.62
N THR A 653 -39.80 51.48 74.88
CA THR A 653 -38.44 51.05 75.21
C THR A 653 -38.12 51.45 76.65
N THR A 654 -37.60 50.53 77.43
CA THR A 654 -37.20 50.79 78.82
C THR A 654 -35.87 51.54 78.88
N ASN A 655 -35.68 52.32 79.93
CA ASN A 655 -34.40 52.95 80.25
C ASN A 655 -33.42 51.94 80.88
N ALA A 656 -32.25 52.42 81.32
CA ALA A 656 -31.22 51.59 81.94
C ALA A 656 -31.65 50.91 83.26
N ALA A 657 -32.75 51.34 83.88
CA ALA A 657 -33.31 50.72 85.09
C ALA A 657 -34.40 49.68 84.80
N GLY A 658 -34.74 49.48 83.53
CA GLY A 658 -35.79 48.54 83.15
C GLY A 658 -37.19 49.07 83.43
N ILE A 659 -37.41 50.37 83.40
CA ILE A 659 -38.75 50.98 83.42
C ILE A 659 -38.94 51.83 82.17
N TYR A 660 -40.18 52.11 81.78
CA TYR A 660 -40.44 53.10 80.73
C TYR A 660 -40.88 54.43 81.33
N VAL A 661 -40.58 55.52 80.61
CA VAL A 661 -40.96 56.88 81.02
C VAL A 661 -42.43 57.10 80.64
N TYR A 662 -43.26 57.51 81.59
CA TYR A 662 -44.67 57.77 81.28
C TYR A 662 -44.81 58.78 80.14
N GLY A 663 -45.69 58.49 79.18
CA GLY A 663 -45.85 59.26 77.94
C GLY A 663 -44.96 58.78 76.77
N THR A 664 -44.05 57.82 76.97
CA THR A 664 -43.30 57.19 75.87
C THR A 664 -43.91 55.89 75.37
N ALA A 665 -45.04 55.46 75.94
CA ALA A 665 -45.76 54.30 75.42
C ALA A 665 -46.48 54.68 74.13
N THR A 666 -46.14 54.01 73.03
CA THR A 666 -46.66 54.28 71.70
C THR A 666 -47.98 53.57 71.42
N ASN A 667 -48.23 52.43 72.07
CA ASN A 667 -49.46 51.65 71.92
C ASN A 667 -49.94 51.11 73.27
N PRO A 668 -51.26 50.89 73.44
CA PRO A 668 -51.82 50.29 74.65
C PRO A 668 -51.44 48.81 74.78
N PHE A 669 -51.40 48.29 76.00
CA PHE A 669 -51.02 46.89 76.29
C PHE A 669 -51.99 45.86 75.68
N ASP A 670 -53.24 46.24 75.46
CA ASP A 670 -54.24 45.46 74.73
C ASP A 670 -54.99 46.41 73.77
N SER A 671 -55.22 45.97 72.53
CA SER A 671 -55.95 46.75 71.51
C SER A 671 -57.46 46.49 71.51
N GLY A 672 -57.93 45.57 72.36
CA GLY A 672 -59.34 45.18 72.48
C GLY A 672 -60.10 45.99 73.53
N VAL A 673 -61.12 45.36 74.12
CA VAL A 673 -61.92 45.95 75.21
C VAL A 673 -61.03 46.26 76.42
N ALA A 674 -61.27 47.39 77.08
CA ALA A 674 -60.54 47.81 78.26
C ALA A 674 -60.55 46.73 79.35
N LYS A 675 -59.36 46.27 79.74
CA LYS A 675 -59.14 45.28 80.81
C LYS A 675 -58.37 45.94 81.94
N GLU A 676 -58.87 45.76 83.15
CA GLU A 676 -58.13 46.15 84.35
C GLU A 676 -57.33 44.97 84.91
N TYR A 677 -56.06 45.19 85.21
CA TYR A 677 -55.15 44.18 85.76
C TYR A 677 -54.49 44.64 87.05
N TRP A 678 -54.19 43.69 87.94
CA TRP A 678 -53.47 43.99 89.19
C TRP A 678 -52.06 44.51 88.89
N THR A 679 -51.61 45.55 89.62
CA THR A 679 -50.25 46.09 89.51
C THR A 679 -49.60 46.38 90.87
N GLY A 680 -50.36 46.89 91.85
CA GLY A 680 -49.82 47.26 93.17
C GLY A 680 -48.98 48.54 93.20
N MET A 681 -48.93 49.28 92.09
CA MET A 681 -48.09 50.46 91.98
C MET A 681 -48.82 51.71 92.51
N SER A 682 -48.09 52.58 93.23
CA SER A 682 -48.63 53.77 93.89
C SER A 682 -47.97 55.07 93.40
N LEU A 683 -48.73 56.17 93.37
CA LEU A 683 -48.24 57.54 93.23
C LEU A 683 -48.31 58.19 94.61
N SER A 684 -47.17 58.69 95.07
CA SER A 684 -47.08 59.76 96.05
C SER A 684 -46.33 60.92 95.40
N GLY A 685 -46.95 62.11 95.38
CA GLY A 685 -46.41 63.29 94.68
C GLY A 685 -46.57 63.22 93.16
N PHE A 686 -46.51 64.37 92.49
CA PHE A 686 -46.86 64.59 91.08
C PHE A 686 -45.96 63.87 90.03
N ASN A 687 -45.08 62.95 90.43
CA ASN A 687 -44.22 62.18 89.51
C ASN A 687 -44.44 60.67 89.67
N GLY A 688 -44.69 60.01 88.55
CA GLY A 688 -45.04 58.60 88.42
C GLY A 688 -43.98 57.64 88.96
N ASN A 689 -44.17 57.12 90.17
CA ASN A 689 -43.21 56.19 90.76
C ASN A 689 -43.64 54.74 90.55
N TRP A 690 -42.75 53.92 89.98
CA TRP A 690 -42.84 52.46 89.84
C TRP A 690 -42.64 51.74 91.19
N VAL A 691 -43.26 52.24 92.26
CA VAL A 691 -43.07 51.83 93.65
C VAL A 691 -44.39 51.45 94.32
N ASN A 692 -44.33 50.55 95.29
CA ASN A 692 -45.43 50.26 96.21
C ASN A 692 -45.16 51.01 97.53
N TYR A 693 -46.02 51.96 97.90
CA TYR A 693 -45.82 52.82 99.07
C TYR A 693 -46.55 52.28 100.31
N ALA A 694 -45.82 52.12 101.41
CA ALA A 694 -46.33 51.76 102.75
C ALA A 694 -47.10 50.43 102.86
N ASN A 695 -46.84 49.44 101.99
CA ASN A 695 -47.57 48.16 101.93
C ASN A 695 -49.07 48.36 101.67
N THR A 696 -49.45 49.41 100.95
CA THR A 696 -50.85 49.74 100.65
C THR A 696 -51.14 49.47 99.18
N GLY A 697 -52.20 48.70 98.89
CA GLY A 697 -52.63 48.45 97.52
C GLY A 697 -52.11 47.16 96.87
N ASP A 698 -51.55 46.23 97.63
CA ASP A 698 -51.11 44.91 97.14
C ASP A 698 -51.83 43.72 97.78
N CYS A 699 -52.95 43.95 98.49
CA CYS A 699 -53.73 42.86 99.08
C CYS A 699 -52.92 41.95 100.01
N THR A 700 -52.03 42.55 100.82
CA THR A 700 -51.11 41.83 101.73
C THR A 700 -50.10 41.00 100.93
N GLY A 701 -49.36 41.64 100.04
CA GLY A 701 -48.37 40.98 99.18
C GLY A 701 -48.97 39.92 98.25
N TRP A 702 -50.21 40.14 97.81
CA TRP A 702 -51.00 39.28 96.92
C TRP A 702 -51.27 37.88 97.47
N THR A 703 -51.44 37.80 98.80
CA THR A 703 -51.72 36.54 99.53
C THR A 703 -53.11 36.49 100.16
N SER A 704 -53.91 37.55 100.02
CA SER A 704 -55.22 37.67 100.66
C SER A 704 -56.26 38.31 99.73
N THR A 705 -57.52 37.95 99.93
CA THR A 705 -58.67 38.61 99.29
C THR A 705 -59.27 39.74 100.14
N SER A 706 -58.65 40.04 101.28
CA SER A 706 -59.01 41.15 102.16
C SER A 706 -58.30 42.45 101.76
N ASN A 707 -58.84 43.61 102.19
CA ASN A 707 -58.36 44.96 101.87
C ASN A 707 -58.61 45.37 100.40
N SER A 708 -57.82 46.32 99.91
CA SER A 708 -57.94 46.82 98.54
C SER A 708 -56.58 46.84 97.83
N GLY A 709 -56.62 46.61 96.52
CA GLY A 709 -55.47 46.55 95.63
C GLY A 709 -55.49 47.65 94.58
N LYS A 710 -54.33 47.91 93.95
CA LYS A 710 -54.18 48.84 92.82
C LYS A 710 -54.14 48.08 91.49
N VAL A 711 -54.82 48.65 90.50
CA VAL A 711 -54.92 48.11 89.14
C VAL A 711 -54.39 49.10 88.11
N GLY A 712 -54.01 48.62 86.94
CA GLY A 712 -53.78 49.41 85.71
C GLY A 712 -54.86 49.11 84.67
N SER A 713 -54.92 49.90 83.59
CA SER A 713 -55.87 49.72 82.47
C SER A 713 -55.17 49.37 81.16
N SER A 714 -55.70 48.45 80.38
CA SER A 714 -55.03 47.94 79.17
C SER A 714 -55.12 48.85 77.96
N ASP A 715 -56.11 49.73 77.91
CA ASP A 715 -56.47 50.62 76.80
C ASP A 715 -55.80 52.00 76.88
N GLN A 716 -55.01 52.23 77.93
CA GLN A 716 -54.36 53.51 78.19
C GLN A 716 -52.87 53.44 77.85
N THR A 717 -52.28 54.58 77.49
CA THR A 717 -50.83 54.73 77.20
C THR A 717 -50.14 55.71 78.15
N ASP A 718 -50.88 56.38 79.02
CA ASP A 718 -50.34 57.23 80.06
C ASP A 718 -50.09 56.44 81.37
N TYR A 719 -49.92 57.14 82.50
CA TYR A 719 -49.70 56.49 83.79
C TYR A 719 -50.84 55.58 84.23
N THR A 720 -52.06 55.79 83.74
CA THR A 720 -53.23 54.96 84.07
C THR A 720 -53.10 53.53 83.53
N ALA A 721 -52.24 53.33 82.53
CA ALA A 721 -51.90 52.00 82.03
C ALA A 721 -51.34 51.12 83.15
N ILE A 722 -50.49 51.67 83.99
CA ILE A 722 -49.85 50.95 85.09
C ILE A 722 -50.59 51.17 86.42
N ARG A 723 -51.31 52.30 86.56
CA ARG A 723 -52.05 52.64 87.77
C ARG A 723 -53.28 53.52 87.54
N ASN A 724 -54.46 52.92 87.66
CA ASN A 724 -55.72 53.62 87.84
C ASN A 724 -55.82 54.19 89.29
N SER A 725 -56.36 55.40 89.45
CA SER A 725 -56.42 56.12 90.74
C SER A 725 -57.21 55.39 91.84
N SER A 726 -58.11 54.49 91.45
CA SER A 726 -59.00 53.75 92.35
C SER A 726 -58.31 52.57 93.03
N THR A 727 -58.59 52.36 94.32
CA THR A 727 -58.34 51.06 94.98
C THR A 727 -59.54 50.15 94.77
N ILE A 728 -59.31 48.91 94.34
CA ILE A 728 -60.35 47.92 94.09
C ILE A 728 -60.32 46.86 95.18
N SER A 729 -61.49 46.32 95.57
CA SER A 729 -61.57 45.22 96.53
C SER A 729 -60.71 44.03 96.09
N CYS A 730 -59.90 43.49 97.00
CA CYS A 730 -59.04 42.33 96.73
C CYS A 730 -59.82 41.04 96.42
N SER A 731 -61.12 41.02 96.73
CA SER A 731 -62.04 39.93 96.36
C SER A 731 -62.53 39.99 94.91
N THR A 732 -62.31 41.10 94.20
CA THR A 732 -62.67 41.23 92.78
C THR A 732 -61.66 40.51 91.89
N ALA A 733 -62.12 39.87 90.80
CA ALA A 733 -61.24 39.25 89.83
C ALA A 733 -60.75 40.28 88.79
N LYS A 734 -59.43 40.37 88.57
CA LYS A 734 -58.79 41.24 87.57
C LYS A 734 -57.74 40.48 86.77
N TYR A 735 -57.38 40.99 85.60
CA TYR A 735 -56.37 40.39 84.73
C TYR A 735 -54.95 40.52 85.32
N LEU A 736 -53.97 39.89 84.68
CA LEU A 736 -52.54 40.14 84.91
C LEU A 736 -51.89 40.61 83.62
N LEU A 737 -50.87 41.47 83.75
CA LEU A 737 -50.01 41.89 82.64
C LEU A 737 -48.71 41.09 82.70
N CYS A 738 -48.43 40.28 81.68
CA CYS A 738 -47.33 39.31 81.65
C CYS A 738 -46.24 39.76 80.68
N VAL A 739 -44.99 39.73 81.12
CA VAL A 739 -43.83 40.31 80.41
C VAL A 739 -42.75 39.25 80.20
N GLU A 740 -42.26 39.14 78.96
CA GLU A 740 -41.22 38.21 78.54
C GLU A 740 -39.87 38.49 79.23
N GLN A 741 -39.18 37.42 79.64
CA GLN A 741 -37.96 37.45 80.45
C GLN A 741 -36.65 37.20 79.73
#